data_AF-A0A960SZK3-F1
#
_entry.id   AF-A0A960SZK3-F1
#
_cell.length_a   1.000
_cell.length_b   1.000
_cell.length_c   1.000
_cell.angle_alpha   90.00
_cell.angle_beta   90.00
_cell.angle_gamma   90.00
#
_symmetry.space_group_name_H-M   'P 1'
#
loop_
_entity.id
_entity.type
_entity.pdbx_description
1 polymer ?
#
loop_
_entity_poly.entity_id
_entity_poly.type
_entity_poly.pdbx_seq_one_letter_code
_entity_poly.pdbx_strand_id
1 'polypeptide(L)'
;DITPYLKDGENTVAVRVYQYCDGSYLEDQDMFRLSGIFRDVYLWSASPLDLQDFWIKSGLADDYQTGTLEFDAKLKNDTAAPVDAKVVLDLSDAAGKSVFSKTMDVKLGASADSAGTMARVEIPGVSAWSAESPALYTYTITVSDAAGKLPASSYSGKTGFRRNEIKNGQFLHNGRPILIKGVNRHDHNPLTGHYVTTEDIRADLLQMKRGNINAVRTCHYPNDPALYEICDEIGLYVVAEANIESHGMGYGPESLAKDPAWAEAHLDRVRNSVERDKNHPSIIMWSLGNEAGFGENFVKCAEWVRGRDPFRPVHYEQGGHNPAVDLFSPMYATIDGCVNYCRDQEKKPLEKQRPLIQCEYSHAMGNSSGNLADYWEIFRRERLLQGGFIWDWKDQALLHQKHGIDAVEDRSANKADVRLLGSLDTEEGLFAGSAVVSETDQHDLTGPLTLMAELRLNNTGGSVGGQPIIGKGDTAWQLKISEGGALEFYIYSQGNWHNVTAKLPADAAATFHTYAGVYDGKELRILIDGAPVANKAFTGEVVTNDFEIAVGIDTEEDARRLSGAVRRAAVFGKALANDQVSFDAADPVLLLDFAKDAEKDKKVGFLAYGGDFNDHPNDRSFCCNGIVSATLAPSPQFEEVRKCYQNIHASAVDVSGPVVKLKVANENFFVKPKLASSWKLMKDGVVAAEGKLPLPDIAPGADVDVAIDTKHTPDPKSEYILRVRHDLTEKTAWSPQGMPVAWDEIPLPWGKRTPAAPASSDAAASFEEKDGAIVVTAGDRVVSIDKARGVITSLRDKEEEWLLSPLHLNFWRPPTNNDRGAKLDHQLKTWQYAGTRATADKVTATQDGKDVVVTAELQIPANDSAATVVYRISGAGEISVDTEFRPGTGLPPIPRIGWEAQVPEKALHWRWHGKGPGENYCDRKAGAWTTVHEGMVPSL
;
A
#
# COMPACT_ATOMS: atom_id res chain seq x y z
N ASP A 1 24.26 -21.01 -27.65
CA ASP A 1 24.91 -20.83 -28.96
C ASP A 1 23.98 -21.39 -30.03
N ILE A 2 23.63 -20.59 -31.04
CA ILE A 2 22.77 -21.01 -32.15
C ILE A 2 23.52 -21.10 -33.50
N THR A 3 24.83 -20.87 -33.50
CA THR A 3 25.67 -20.82 -34.70
C THR A 3 25.48 -22.02 -35.63
N PRO A 4 25.42 -23.29 -35.15
CA PRO A 4 25.24 -24.45 -36.02
C PRO A 4 23.87 -24.55 -36.70
N TYR A 5 22.87 -23.79 -36.23
CA TYR A 5 21.49 -23.85 -36.70
C TYR A 5 21.13 -22.70 -37.64
N LEU A 6 21.95 -21.65 -37.67
CA LEU A 6 21.75 -20.51 -38.55
C LEU A 6 22.17 -20.85 -39.98
N LYS A 7 21.39 -20.34 -40.94
CA LYS A 7 21.75 -20.31 -42.36
C LYS A 7 21.75 -18.86 -42.85
N ASP A 8 22.46 -18.60 -43.93
CA ASP A 8 22.42 -17.28 -44.58
C ASP A 8 20.97 -16.94 -45.00
N GLY A 9 20.57 -15.69 -44.73
CA GLY A 9 19.24 -15.18 -45.06
C GLY A 9 18.19 -15.48 -44.01
N GLU A 10 17.02 -15.98 -44.44
CA GLU A 10 15.84 -16.15 -43.59
C GLU A 10 15.99 -17.33 -42.63
N ASN A 11 15.77 -17.07 -41.34
CA ASN A 11 15.76 -18.08 -40.29
C ASN A 11 14.43 -18.04 -39.55
N THR A 12 13.98 -19.18 -39.05
CA THR A 12 12.75 -19.29 -38.26
C THR A 12 13.12 -19.55 -36.81
N VAL A 13 12.55 -18.75 -35.90
CA VAL A 13 12.63 -18.96 -34.45
C VAL A 13 11.26 -19.38 -33.96
N ALA A 14 11.18 -20.48 -33.21
CA ALA A 14 9.94 -20.97 -32.61
C ALA A 14 10.17 -21.21 -31.11
N VAL A 15 9.33 -20.61 -30.27
CA VAL A 15 9.41 -20.72 -28.81
C VAL A 15 8.06 -21.18 -28.28
N ARG A 16 8.07 -22.19 -27.41
CA ARG A 16 6.88 -22.64 -26.68
C ARG A 16 7.06 -22.31 -25.21
N VAL A 17 6.21 -21.43 -24.70
CA VAL A 17 6.22 -21.00 -23.29
C VAL A 17 5.12 -21.73 -22.54
N TYR A 18 5.46 -22.28 -21.38
CA TYR A 18 4.51 -22.91 -20.46
C TYR A 18 4.30 -21.97 -19.28
N GLN A 19 3.05 -21.73 -18.89
CA GLN A 19 2.73 -20.90 -17.73
C GLN A 19 3.16 -21.56 -16.41
N TYR A 20 3.03 -22.89 -16.32
CA TYR A 20 3.37 -23.64 -15.12
C TYR A 20 4.39 -24.74 -15.43
N CYS A 21 5.41 -24.86 -14.57
CA CYS A 21 6.41 -25.91 -14.55
C CYS A 21 6.83 -26.21 -13.10
N ASP A 22 7.79 -27.13 -12.92
CA ASP A 22 8.43 -27.39 -11.63
C ASP A 22 9.07 -26.12 -11.03
N GLY A 23 9.62 -25.24 -11.87
CA GLY A 23 10.15 -23.95 -11.45
C GLY A 23 9.12 -23.04 -10.77
N SER A 24 7.83 -23.17 -11.08
CA SER A 24 6.76 -22.37 -10.48
C SER A 24 6.60 -22.60 -8.97
N TYR A 25 7.08 -23.73 -8.44
CA TYR A 25 7.11 -23.98 -6.98
C TYR A 25 8.13 -23.10 -6.23
N LEU A 26 9.06 -22.45 -6.94
CA LEU A 26 10.02 -21.49 -6.39
C LEU A 26 9.70 -20.04 -6.81
N GLU A 27 8.52 -19.81 -7.40
CA GLU A 27 8.07 -18.51 -7.93
C GLU A 27 6.69 -18.16 -7.36
N ASP A 28 6.57 -18.32 -6.04
CA ASP A 28 5.32 -18.14 -5.30
C ASP A 28 5.12 -16.74 -4.70
N GLN A 29 5.71 -15.71 -5.32
CA GLN A 29 5.58 -14.33 -4.84
C GLN A 29 4.13 -13.85 -4.77
N ASP A 30 3.84 -13.00 -3.78
CA ASP A 30 2.58 -12.26 -3.68
C ASP A 30 2.45 -11.18 -4.78
N MET A 31 2.05 -11.64 -5.96
CA MET A 31 1.89 -10.83 -7.17
C MET A 31 0.91 -11.48 -8.16
N PHE A 32 0.57 -10.74 -9.22
CA PHE A 32 -0.18 -11.27 -10.36
C PHE A 32 0.56 -12.45 -11.02
N ARG A 33 -0.17 -13.53 -11.34
CA ARG A 33 0.41 -14.71 -11.99
C ARG A 33 0.29 -14.60 -13.52
N LEU A 34 1.27 -13.95 -14.14
CA LEU A 34 1.34 -13.72 -15.58
C LEU A 34 2.36 -14.65 -16.27
N SER A 35 2.31 -14.75 -17.59
CA SER A 35 3.28 -15.53 -18.38
C SER A 35 3.50 -14.94 -19.76
N GLY A 36 4.61 -15.32 -20.40
CA GLY A 36 4.98 -14.87 -21.74
C GLY A 36 6.48 -14.56 -21.86
N ILE A 37 6.88 -14.07 -23.03
CA ILE A 37 8.21 -13.48 -23.22
C ILE A 37 8.08 -12.00 -22.87
N PHE A 38 8.27 -11.66 -21.59
CA PHE A 38 7.98 -10.32 -21.05
C PHE A 38 9.24 -9.45 -20.85
N ARG A 39 10.39 -9.86 -21.41
CA ARG A 39 11.63 -9.08 -21.50
C ARG A 39 12.26 -9.22 -22.89
N ASP A 40 13.23 -8.37 -23.19
CA ASP A 40 13.86 -8.28 -24.51
C ASP A 40 14.50 -9.58 -25.00
N VAL A 41 14.43 -9.80 -26.32
CA VAL A 41 15.11 -10.89 -27.03
C VAL A 41 15.95 -10.29 -28.14
N TYR A 42 17.25 -10.59 -28.15
CA TYR A 42 18.18 -10.09 -29.15
C TYR A 42 19.20 -11.14 -29.57
N LEU A 43 19.84 -10.91 -30.72
CA LEU A 43 20.97 -11.70 -31.21
C LEU A 43 22.24 -10.84 -31.16
N TRP A 44 23.35 -11.48 -30.84
CA TRP A 44 24.67 -10.87 -30.91
C TRP A 44 25.68 -11.89 -31.44
N SER A 45 26.78 -11.41 -31.99
CA SER A 45 27.89 -12.22 -32.47
C SER A 45 29.20 -11.83 -31.78
N ALA A 46 29.96 -12.83 -31.38
CA ALA A 46 31.25 -12.70 -30.72
C ALA A 46 32.40 -12.87 -31.73
N SER A 47 33.58 -12.33 -31.40
CA SER A 47 34.82 -12.68 -32.12
C SER A 47 35.22 -14.13 -31.80
N PRO A 48 35.93 -14.86 -32.68
CA PRO A 48 36.43 -16.20 -32.34
C PRO A 48 37.38 -16.24 -31.14
N LEU A 49 38.02 -15.10 -30.82
CA LEU A 49 38.69 -14.88 -29.54
C LEU A 49 37.90 -13.81 -28.80
N ASP A 50 37.26 -14.16 -27.69
CA ASP A 50 36.41 -13.21 -26.97
C ASP A 50 36.43 -13.37 -25.46
N LEU A 51 35.90 -12.34 -24.79
CA LEU A 51 35.60 -12.33 -23.37
C LEU A 51 34.30 -13.10 -23.11
N GLN A 52 34.35 -14.11 -22.25
CA GLN A 52 33.18 -14.89 -21.83
C GLN A 52 32.56 -14.36 -20.54
N ASP A 53 33.41 -13.95 -19.59
CA ASP A 53 32.99 -13.38 -18.30
C ASP A 53 34.12 -12.49 -17.76
N PHE A 54 33.77 -11.55 -16.90
CA PHE A 54 34.74 -10.72 -16.20
C PHE A 54 34.23 -10.24 -14.85
N TRP A 55 35.16 -9.91 -13.96
CA TRP A 55 34.85 -9.30 -12.69
C TRP A 55 35.81 -8.16 -12.37
N ILE A 56 35.26 -6.96 -12.21
CA ILE A 56 35.97 -5.77 -11.76
C ILE A 56 35.65 -5.56 -10.28
N LYS A 57 36.62 -5.81 -9.41
CA LYS A 57 36.46 -5.64 -7.96
C LYS A 57 37.00 -4.26 -7.55
N SER A 58 36.14 -3.26 -7.60
CA SER A 58 36.45 -1.87 -7.24
C SER A 58 36.18 -1.60 -5.75
N GLY A 59 37.20 -1.81 -4.93
CA GLY A 59 37.14 -1.69 -3.46
C GLY A 59 37.74 -0.38 -2.91
N LEU A 60 37.82 -0.27 -1.58
CA LEU A 60 38.60 0.76 -0.88
C LEU A 60 39.57 0.11 0.12
N ALA A 61 40.73 0.73 0.32
CA ALA A 61 41.67 0.38 1.38
C ALA A 61 41.12 0.75 2.77
N ASP A 62 41.86 0.43 3.84
CA ASP A 62 41.44 0.67 5.22
C ASP A 62 41.34 2.17 5.60
N ASP A 63 41.93 3.05 4.79
CA ASP A 63 41.77 4.51 4.92
C ASP A 63 40.44 5.03 4.34
N TYR A 64 39.68 4.16 3.65
CA TYR A 64 38.44 4.47 2.92
C TYR A 64 38.58 5.60 1.88
N GLN A 65 39.80 5.89 1.42
CA GLN A 65 40.10 6.94 0.44
C GLN A 65 40.89 6.41 -0.75
N THR A 66 41.79 5.44 -0.51
CA THR A 66 42.58 4.81 -1.55
C THR A 66 41.76 3.71 -2.22
N GLY A 67 41.58 3.81 -3.54
CA GLY A 67 40.86 2.81 -4.32
C GLY A 67 41.69 1.54 -4.44
N THR A 68 41.02 0.38 -4.45
CA THR A 68 41.68 -0.90 -4.72
C THR A 68 41.01 -1.58 -5.89
N LEU A 69 41.80 -2.09 -6.84
CA LEU A 69 41.28 -2.69 -8.06
C LEU A 69 41.89 -4.08 -8.27
N GLU A 70 41.03 -5.06 -8.46
CA GLU A 70 41.37 -6.39 -8.97
C GLU A 70 40.51 -6.67 -10.20
N PHE A 71 41.03 -7.45 -11.15
CA PHE A 71 40.33 -7.76 -12.39
C PHE A 71 40.53 -9.21 -12.80
N ASP A 72 39.43 -9.93 -12.98
CA ASP A 72 39.41 -11.28 -13.52
C ASP A 72 38.78 -11.25 -14.92
N ALA A 73 39.39 -11.93 -15.88
CA ALA A 73 38.87 -12.08 -17.23
C ALA A 73 38.90 -13.55 -17.66
N LYS A 74 37.74 -14.08 -18.02
CA LYS A 74 37.60 -15.42 -18.62
C LYS A 74 37.45 -15.26 -20.13
N LEU A 75 38.32 -15.94 -20.87
CA LEU A 75 38.44 -15.83 -22.32
C LEU A 75 38.12 -17.16 -22.97
N LYS A 76 37.54 -17.10 -24.15
CA LYS A 76 37.27 -18.25 -25.01
C LYS A 76 37.97 -18.07 -26.36
N ASN A 77 38.66 -19.12 -26.80
CA ASN A 77 39.23 -19.22 -28.13
C ASN A 77 38.53 -20.33 -28.93
N ASP A 78 37.66 -19.95 -29.85
CA ASP A 78 36.96 -20.86 -30.78
C ASP A 78 37.76 -21.16 -32.05
N THR A 79 38.98 -20.63 -32.19
CA THR A 79 39.84 -20.94 -33.33
C THR A 79 40.52 -22.31 -33.19
N ALA A 80 40.84 -22.92 -34.33
CA ALA A 80 41.55 -24.20 -34.39
C ALA A 80 43.06 -24.09 -34.08
N ALA A 81 43.56 -22.91 -33.73
CA ALA A 81 44.96 -22.67 -33.38
C ALA A 81 45.07 -22.06 -31.97
N PRO A 82 46.18 -22.29 -31.25
CA PRO A 82 46.47 -21.53 -30.04
C PRO A 82 46.58 -20.03 -30.34
N VAL A 83 46.16 -19.20 -29.39
CA VAL A 83 46.19 -17.73 -29.51
C VAL A 83 46.82 -17.12 -28.26
N ASP A 84 47.72 -16.17 -28.49
CA ASP A 84 48.24 -15.28 -27.44
C ASP A 84 47.35 -14.02 -27.40
N ALA A 85 46.46 -13.95 -26.42
CA ALA A 85 45.51 -12.86 -26.26
C ALA A 85 46.10 -11.72 -25.42
N LYS A 86 45.79 -10.48 -25.80
CA LYS A 86 46.00 -9.27 -25.01
C LYS A 86 44.66 -8.74 -24.51
N VAL A 87 44.52 -8.65 -23.19
CA VAL A 87 43.38 -8.04 -22.53
C VAL A 87 43.81 -6.70 -21.93
N VAL A 88 43.21 -5.60 -22.36
CA VAL A 88 43.46 -4.27 -21.82
C VAL A 88 42.27 -3.85 -20.98
N LEU A 89 42.48 -3.54 -19.70
CA LEU A 89 41.51 -2.87 -18.85
C LEU A 89 41.92 -1.39 -18.72
N ASP A 90 41.06 -0.51 -19.22
CA ASP A 90 41.18 0.93 -19.04
C ASP A 90 40.05 1.44 -18.14
N LEU A 91 40.38 2.31 -17.19
CA LEU A 91 39.40 3.07 -16.40
C LEU A 91 39.55 4.56 -16.67
N SER A 92 38.42 5.24 -16.87
CA SER A 92 38.36 6.70 -16.97
C SER A 92 37.34 7.29 -16.01
N ASP A 93 37.62 8.48 -15.51
CA ASP A 93 36.68 9.23 -14.67
C ASP A 93 35.49 9.79 -15.47
N ALA A 94 34.58 10.49 -14.79
CA ALA A 94 33.41 11.09 -15.42
C ALA A 94 33.74 12.17 -16.48
N ALA A 95 34.95 12.75 -16.44
CA ALA A 95 35.44 13.70 -17.44
C ALA A 95 36.15 13.01 -18.62
N GLY A 96 36.24 11.67 -18.62
CA GLY A 96 36.92 10.88 -19.65
C GLY A 96 38.44 10.83 -19.48
N LYS A 97 38.99 11.32 -18.35
CA LYS A 97 40.43 11.24 -18.08
C LYS A 97 40.75 9.81 -17.62
N SER A 98 41.73 9.18 -18.27
CA SER A 98 42.23 7.87 -17.85
C SER A 98 42.82 7.97 -16.44
N VAL A 99 42.33 7.12 -15.54
CA VAL A 99 42.81 6.99 -14.15
C VAL A 99 43.60 5.70 -13.94
N PHE A 100 43.40 4.71 -14.82
CA PHE A 100 44.11 3.44 -14.79
C PHE A 100 44.11 2.79 -16.19
N SER A 101 45.20 2.07 -16.51
CA SER A 101 45.31 1.26 -17.71
C SER A 101 46.27 0.09 -17.44
N LYS A 102 45.86 -1.14 -17.79
CA LYS A 102 46.70 -2.32 -17.66
C LYS A 102 46.44 -3.32 -18.77
N THR A 103 47.50 -3.87 -19.33
CA THR A 103 47.47 -5.01 -20.24
C THR A 103 47.83 -6.30 -19.50
N MET A 104 47.07 -7.36 -19.78
CA MET A 104 47.36 -8.74 -19.41
C MET A 104 47.55 -9.59 -20.67
N ASP A 105 48.61 -10.39 -20.69
CA ASP A 105 48.81 -11.40 -21.73
C ASP A 105 48.27 -12.74 -21.23
N VAL A 106 47.35 -13.36 -21.98
CA VAL A 106 46.74 -14.65 -21.64
C VAL A 106 46.93 -15.61 -22.80
N LYS A 107 47.43 -16.81 -22.51
CA LYS A 107 47.62 -17.86 -23.51
C LYS A 107 46.44 -18.81 -23.52
N LEU A 108 45.92 -19.08 -24.71
CA LEU A 108 44.81 -20.00 -24.93
C LEU A 108 45.22 -21.10 -25.91
N GLY A 109 44.88 -22.35 -25.58
CA GLY A 109 44.96 -23.46 -26.53
C GLY A 109 43.95 -23.31 -27.66
N ALA A 110 44.05 -24.15 -28.69
CA ALA A 110 43.03 -24.25 -29.72
C ALA A 110 41.71 -24.75 -29.12
N SER A 111 40.58 -24.13 -29.51
CA SER A 111 39.23 -24.49 -29.03
C SER A 111 39.14 -24.63 -27.51
N ALA A 112 39.75 -23.71 -26.78
CA ALA A 112 39.92 -23.79 -25.33
C ALA A 112 39.58 -22.48 -24.62
N ASP A 113 39.14 -22.59 -23.37
CA ASP A 113 38.95 -21.49 -22.44
C ASP A 113 40.23 -21.28 -21.62
N SER A 114 40.48 -20.04 -21.20
CA SER A 114 41.53 -19.69 -20.25
C SER A 114 41.10 -18.50 -19.40
N ALA A 115 41.82 -18.21 -18.33
CA ALA A 115 41.55 -17.07 -17.46
C ALA A 115 42.83 -16.27 -17.18
N GLY A 116 42.67 -14.95 -17.06
CA GLY A 116 43.70 -14.04 -16.60
C GLY A 116 43.20 -13.27 -15.37
N THR A 117 44.09 -13.09 -14.40
CA THR A 117 43.81 -12.31 -13.19
C THR A 117 44.88 -11.23 -13.02
N MET A 118 44.41 -9.99 -12.85
CA MET A 118 45.21 -8.88 -12.36
C MET A 118 45.13 -8.88 -10.84
N ALA A 119 46.28 -9.08 -10.19
CA ALA A 119 46.41 -8.93 -8.75
C ALA A 119 46.04 -7.51 -8.29
N ARG A 120 45.64 -7.38 -7.03
CA ARG A 120 45.20 -6.13 -6.42
C ARG A 120 46.22 -5.01 -6.60
N VAL A 121 45.75 -3.87 -7.08
CA VAL A 121 46.51 -2.62 -7.17
C VAL A 121 45.79 -1.50 -6.41
N GLU A 122 46.56 -0.54 -5.92
CA GLU A 122 46.04 0.67 -5.27
C GLU A 122 46.00 1.84 -6.25
N ILE A 123 44.93 2.62 -6.19
CA ILE A 123 44.69 3.80 -7.02
C ILE A 123 44.41 4.97 -6.07
N PRO A 124 45.38 5.89 -5.88
CA PRO A 124 45.21 7.01 -4.96
C PRO A 124 44.23 8.05 -5.52
N GLY A 125 43.50 8.73 -4.63
CA GLY A 125 42.67 9.87 -4.98
C GLY A 125 41.41 9.54 -5.78
N VAL A 126 40.86 8.33 -5.64
CA VAL A 126 39.55 8.00 -6.22
C VAL A 126 38.43 8.70 -5.45
N SER A 127 37.42 9.17 -6.16
CA SER A 127 36.11 9.47 -5.59
C SER A 127 35.35 8.17 -5.33
N ALA A 128 34.94 7.94 -4.09
CA ALA A 128 34.14 6.78 -3.70
C ALA A 128 32.67 6.93 -4.13
N TRP A 129 32.04 5.81 -4.48
CA TRP A 129 30.62 5.73 -4.80
C TRP A 129 29.80 5.57 -3.51
N SER A 130 28.69 6.32 -3.41
CA SER A 130 27.62 6.13 -2.43
C SER A 130 26.28 6.60 -2.99
N ALA A 131 25.17 6.30 -2.31
CA ALA A 131 23.84 6.80 -2.73
C ALA A 131 23.74 8.34 -2.67
N GLU A 132 24.57 9.01 -1.86
CA GLU A 132 24.63 10.47 -1.77
C GLU A 132 25.54 11.09 -2.84
N SER A 133 26.60 10.37 -3.24
CA SER A 133 27.61 10.79 -4.20
C SER A 133 27.99 9.63 -5.14
N PRO A 134 27.22 9.40 -6.23
CA PRO A 134 27.39 8.24 -7.11
C PRO A 134 28.56 8.43 -8.10
N ALA A 135 29.79 8.48 -7.59
CA ALA A 135 30.99 8.60 -8.43
C ALA A 135 31.22 7.32 -9.25
N LEU A 136 31.09 7.43 -10.56
CA LEU A 136 31.28 6.32 -11.51
C LEU A 136 32.51 6.51 -12.39
N TYR A 137 33.15 5.39 -12.71
CA TYR A 137 34.26 5.28 -13.64
C TYR A 137 33.82 4.42 -14.82
N THR A 138 34.17 4.85 -16.03
CA THR A 138 33.95 4.04 -17.23
C THR A 138 35.06 3.03 -17.35
N TYR A 139 34.72 1.74 -17.37
CA TYR A 139 35.68 0.71 -17.77
C TYR A 139 35.56 0.42 -19.26
N THR A 140 36.69 0.15 -19.90
CA THR A 140 36.77 -0.44 -21.23
C THR A 140 37.69 -1.65 -21.16
N ILE A 141 37.18 -2.79 -21.62
CA ILE A 141 37.93 -4.05 -21.71
C ILE A 141 38.11 -4.36 -23.19
N THR A 142 39.34 -4.32 -23.69
CA THR A 142 39.64 -4.69 -25.08
C THR A 142 40.37 -6.01 -25.13
N VAL A 143 39.85 -6.97 -25.89
CA VAL A 143 40.48 -8.26 -26.16
C VAL A 143 40.98 -8.28 -27.59
N SER A 144 42.25 -8.62 -27.79
CA SER A 144 42.85 -8.69 -29.11
C SER A 144 43.84 -9.84 -29.20
N ASP A 145 44.02 -10.39 -30.40
CA ASP A 145 45.14 -11.29 -30.70
C ASP A 145 46.44 -10.47 -30.77
N ALA A 146 47.50 -10.93 -30.10
CA ALA A 146 48.80 -10.28 -30.12
C ALA A 146 49.40 -10.17 -31.54
N ALA A 147 49.05 -11.08 -32.45
CA ALA A 147 49.44 -11.02 -33.86
C ALA A 147 48.56 -10.09 -34.71
N GLY A 148 47.46 -9.56 -34.16
CA GLY A 148 46.55 -8.64 -34.82
C GLY A 148 45.75 -9.26 -35.98
N LYS A 149 45.59 -10.59 -36.01
CA LYS A 149 44.92 -11.30 -37.11
C LYS A 149 43.43 -11.49 -36.88
N LEU A 150 42.99 -11.54 -35.63
CA LEU A 150 41.58 -11.68 -35.25
C LEU A 150 40.97 -10.31 -34.98
N PRO A 151 39.65 -10.12 -35.23
CA PRO A 151 38.94 -8.92 -34.81
C PRO A 151 39.04 -8.73 -33.30
N ALA A 152 39.39 -7.51 -32.87
CA ALA A 152 39.35 -7.17 -31.45
C ALA A 152 37.90 -6.98 -30.99
N SER A 153 37.59 -7.44 -29.78
CA SER A 153 36.32 -7.14 -29.11
C SER A 153 36.54 -6.12 -28.01
N SER A 154 35.51 -5.30 -27.75
CA SER A 154 35.57 -4.25 -26.73
C SER A 154 34.26 -4.18 -25.96
N TYR A 155 34.37 -4.24 -24.64
CA TYR A 155 33.25 -4.15 -23.71
C TYR A 155 33.40 -2.90 -22.86
N SER A 156 32.31 -2.21 -22.55
CA SER A 156 32.36 -1.01 -21.72
C SER A 156 31.15 -0.92 -20.82
N GLY A 157 31.33 -0.27 -19.68
CA GLY A 157 30.28 -0.07 -18.68
C GLY A 157 30.77 0.82 -17.55
N LYS A 158 30.09 0.76 -16.40
CA LYS A 158 30.38 1.60 -15.24
C LYS A 158 30.78 0.75 -14.03
N THR A 159 31.71 1.26 -13.24
CA THR A 159 32.06 0.73 -11.92
C THR A 159 32.23 1.88 -10.93
N GLY A 160 32.22 1.59 -9.63
CA GLY A 160 32.39 2.57 -8.57
C GLY A 160 33.19 1.99 -7.42
N PHE A 161 34.15 2.75 -6.89
CA PHE A 161 34.97 2.33 -5.75
C PHE A 161 34.15 2.47 -4.46
N ARG A 162 33.97 1.37 -3.74
CA ARG A 162 33.29 1.37 -2.44
C ARG A 162 33.72 0.17 -1.60
N ARG A 163 33.32 0.15 -0.34
CA ARG A 163 33.51 -1.01 0.53
C ARG A 163 32.31 -1.20 1.44
N ASN A 164 31.76 -2.42 1.47
CA ASN A 164 30.69 -2.83 2.37
C ASN A 164 31.25 -3.80 3.40
N GLU A 165 30.86 -3.66 4.67
CA GLU A 165 31.36 -4.51 5.75
C GLU A 165 30.28 -4.70 6.83
N ILE A 166 30.22 -5.88 7.44
CA ILE A 166 29.57 -6.05 8.74
C ILE A 166 30.69 -6.03 9.78
N LYS A 167 30.70 -5.00 10.63
CA LYS A 167 31.74 -4.82 11.64
C LYS A 167 31.11 -4.31 12.93
N ASN A 168 31.43 -4.98 14.04
CA ASN A 168 31.02 -4.55 15.37
C ASN A 168 29.50 -4.34 15.50
N GLY A 169 28.69 -5.21 14.90
CA GLY A 169 27.22 -5.12 14.91
C GLY A 169 26.60 -4.06 14.00
N GLN A 170 27.37 -3.44 13.10
CA GLN A 170 26.83 -2.48 12.12
C GLN A 170 27.22 -2.87 10.69
N PHE A 171 26.31 -2.60 9.76
CA PHE A 171 26.60 -2.52 8.34
C PHE A 171 27.26 -1.19 8.03
N LEU A 172 28.50 -1.24 7.52
CA LEU A 172 29.27 -0.08 7.15
C LEU A 172 29.35 0.01 5.63
N HIS A 173 29.10 1.19 5.09
CA HIS A 173 29.40 1.56 3.71
C HIS A 173 30.47 2.64 3.74
N ASN A 174 31.62 2.40 3.08
CA ASN A 174 32.78 3.29 3.08
C ASN A 174 33.19 3.73 4.51
N GLY A 175 33.14 2.79 5.46
CA GLY A 175 33.50 3.01 6.87
C GLY A 175 32.45 3.73 7.72
N ARG A 176 31.25 4.02 7.18
CA ARG A 176 30.16 4.71 7.90
C ARG A 176 28.94 3.80 8.12
N PRO A 177 28.31 3.82 9.31
CA PRO A 177 27.10 3.04 9.60
C PRO A 177 25.87 3.73 9.00
N ILE A 178 25.62 3.51 7.71
CA ILE A 178 24.52 4.18 7.01
C ILE A 178 23.15 3.76 7.54
N LEU A 179 22.16 4.65 7.41
CA LEU A 179 20.74 4.32 7.62
C LEU A 179 20.10 3.95 6.28
N ILE A 180 19.45 2.77 6.23
CA ILE A 180 18.69 2.30 5.07
C ILE A 180 17.30 2.94 5.11
N LYS A 181 17.09 3.89 4.19
CA LYS A 181 15.83 4.58 3.91
C LYS A 181 15.21 3.89 2.69
N GLY A 182 14.78 2.64 2.87
CA GLY A 182 14.46 1.74 1.77
C GLY A 182 12.97 1.61 1.45
N VAL A 183 12.69 1.02 0.28
CA VAL A 183 11.37 0.52 -0.15
C VAL A 183 11.53 -0.76 -0.99
N ASN A 184 10.56 -1.69 -0.89
CA ASN A 184 10.45 -2.86 -1.75
C ASN A 184 9.82 -2.47 -3.09
N ARG A 185 10.29 -3.03 -4.21
CA ARG A 185 9.77 -2.72 -5.57
C ARG A 185 9.59 -3.97 -6.42
N HIS A 186 8.35 -4.22 -6.83
CA HIS A 186 8.00 -5.14 -7.90
C HIS A 186 8.15 -4.51 -9.30
N ASP A 187 8.46 -5.32 -10.32
CA ASP A 187 8.29 -4.94 -11.72
C ASP A 187 6.78 -4.97 -12.07
N HIS A 188 6.13 -3.80 -12.01
CA HIS A 188 4.71 -3.65 -12.31
C HIS A 188 4.41 -2.39 -13.13
N ASN A 189 3.66 -2.58 -14.22
CA ASN A 189 3.03 -1.55 -15.01
C ASN A 189 1.51 -1.84 -15.13
N PRO A 190 0.63 -0.87 -14.85
CA PRO A 190 -0.82 -1.10 -14.87
C PRO A 190 -1.38 -1.47 -16.25
N LEU A 191 -0.64 -1.22 -17.34
CA LEU A 191 -1.07 -1.54 -18.71
C LEU A 191 -0.46 -2.85 -19.22
N THR A 192 0.79 -3.14 -18.84
CA THR A 192 1.60 -4.22 -19.43
C THR A 192 2.02 -5.31 -18.44
N GLY A 193 1.54 -5.27 -17.20
CA GLY A 193 1.86 -6.25 -16.16
C GLY A 193 3.35 -6.20 -15.79
N HIS A 194 4.05 -7.33 -15.88
CA HIS A 194 5.48 -7.41 -15.53
C HIS A 194 6.43 -6.82 -16.58
N TYR A 195 5.95 -6.47 -17.77
CA TYR A 195 6.78 -5.74 -18.73
C TYR A 195 6.84 -4.26 -18.35
N VAL A 196 8.00 -3.84 -17.86
CA VAL A 196 8.32 -2.44 -17.54
C VAL A 196 9.39 -1.94 -18.49
N THR A 197 9.25 -0.70 -18.96
CA THR A 197 10.27 -0.06 -19.80
C THR A 197 11.40 0.53 -18.96
N THR A 198 12.54 0.84 -19.58
CA THR A 198 13.62 1.58 -18.91
C THR A 198 13.14 2.93 -18.38
N GLU A 199 12.22 3.58 -19.12
CA GLU A 199 11.60 4.84 -18.73
C GLU A 199 10.70 4.68 -17.49
N ASP A 200 9.90 3.61 -17.40
CA ASP A 200 9.08 3.30 -16.22
C ASP A 200 9.96 3.08 -14.99
N ILE A 201 11.03 2.27 -15.13
CA ILE A 201 12.00 2.02 -14.07
C ILE A 201 12.65 3.34 -13.63
N ARG A 202 13.09 4.18 -14.58
CA ARG A 202 13.70 5.48 -14.26
C ARG A 202 12.70 6.39 -13.55
N ALA A 203 11.44 6.42 -13.95
CA ALA A 203 10.41 7.23 -13.31
C ALA A 203 10.20 6.82 -11.84
N ASP A 204 10.11 5.52 -11.57
CA ASP A 204 10.02 4.97 -10.20
C ASP A 204 11.21 5.44 -9.35
N LEU A 205 12.43 5.14 -9.80
CA LEU A 205 13.66 5.42 -9.03
C LEU A 205 13.89 6.92 -8.81
N LEU A 206 13.50 7.77 -9.77
CA LEU A 206 13.54 9.22 -9.62
C LEU A 206 12.55 9.71 -8.56
N GLN A 207 11.32 9.18 -8.54
CA GLN A 207 10.33 9.57 -7.54
C GLN A 207 10.70 9.06 -6.15
N MET A 208 11.30 7.87 -6.04
CA MET A 208 11.90 7.38 -4.79
C MET A 208 12.93 8.38 -4.24
N LYS A 209 13.91 8.78 -5.06
CA LYS A 209 14.93 9.75 -4.67
C LYS A 209 14.34 11.09 -4.20
N ARG A 210 13.27 11.56 -4.85
CA ARG A 210 12.53 12.78 -4.47
C ARG A 210 11.75 12.63 -3.16
N GLY A 211 11.38 11.40 -2.80
CA GLY A 211 10.80 11.01 -1.51
C GLY A 211 11.82 10.75 -0.41
N ASN A 212 13.09 11.17 -0.56
CA ASN A 212 14.19 10.93 0.39
C ASN A 212 14.55 9.43 0.58
N ILE A 213 14.10 8.54 -0.30
CA ILE A 213 14.48 7.12 -0.30
C ILE A 213 15.90 6.98 -0.84
N ASN A 214 16.72 6.16 -0.18
CA ASN A 214 18.12 5.91 -0.55
C ASN A 214 18.42 4.45 -0.95
N ALA A 215 17.45 3.54 -0.80
CA ALA A 215 17.64 2.12 -1.08
C ALA A 215 16.39 1.46 -1.69
N VAL A 216 16.61 0.43 -2.50
CA VAL A 216 15.57 -0.42 -3.09
C VAL A 216 15.92 -1.90 -2.87
N ARG A 217 14.91 -2.71 -2.52
CA ARG A 217 15.00 -4.17 -2.54
C ARG A 217 14.21 -4.68 -3.74
N THR A 218 14.83 -5.54 -4.55
CA THR A 218 14.20 -6.13 -5.75
C THR A 218 13.31 -7.31 -5.34
N CYS A 219 12.16 -7.01 -4.74
CA CYS A 219 11.21 -8.03 -4.26
C CYS A 219 10.52 -8.74 -5.45
N HIS A 220 10.56 -10.06 -5.60
CA HIS A 220 11.47 -11.01 -4.94
C HIS A 220 12.24 -11.81 -5.98
N TYR A 221 12.87 -11.08 -6.91
CA TYR A 221 13.56 -11.64 -8.07
C TYR A 221 14.50 -10.62 -8.70
N PRO A 222 15.47 -11.07 -9.52
CA PRO A 222 16.33 -10.16 -10.25
C PRO A 222 15.51 -9.31 -11.23
N ASN A 223 15.53 -8.00 -11.01
CA ASN A 223 14.87 -7.03 -11.88
C ASN A 223 15.61 -6.93 -13.23
N ASP A 224 15.03 -6.14 -14.14
CA ASP A 224 15.65 -5.77 -15.41
C ASP A 224 17.03 -5.11 -15.19
N PRO A 225 18.06 -5.41 -16.02
CA PRO A 225 19.40 -4.81 -15.91
C PRO A 225 19.39 -3.27 -15.81
N ALA A 226 18.44 -2.59 -16.47
CA ALA A 226 18.32 -1.15 -16.43
C ALA A 226 18.14 -0.60 -15.00
N LEU A 227 17.51 -1.37 -14.09
CA LEU A 227 17.34 -0.95 -12.69
C LEU A 227 18.69 -0.70 -12.02
N TYR A 228 19.63 -1.64 -12.15
CA TYR A 228 20.93 -1.55 -11.49
C TYR A 228 21.78 -0.45 -12.10
N GLU A 229 21.75 -0.31 -13.43
CA GLU A 229 22.45 0.77 -14.15
C GLU A 229 21.95 2.16 -13.73
N ILE A 230 20.64 2.34 -13.62
CA ILE A 230 20.05 3.60 -13.16
C ILE A 230 20.38 3.83 -11.67
N CYS A 231 20.32 2.80 -10.82
CA CYS A 231 20.69 2.91 -9.41
C CYS A 231 22.17 3.30 -9.24
N ASP A 232 23.05 2.77 -10.07
CA ASP A 232 24.47 3.16 -10.12
C ASP A 232 24.61 4.64 -10.47
N GLU A 233 23.87 5.12 -11.47
CA GLU A 233 23.90 6.49 -12.00
C GLU A 233 23.35 7.53 -11.01
N ILE A 234 22.15 7.29 -10.47
CA ILE A 234 21.45 8.28 -9.62
C ILE A 234 21.78 8.12 -8.14
N GLY A 235 22.44 7.02 -7.77
CA GLY A 235 22.84 6.68 -6.41
C GLY A 235 21.70 6.13 -5.57
N LEU A 236 21.34 4.87 -5.75
CA LEU A 236 20.48 4.12 -4.83
C LEU A 236 21.20 2.85 -4.40
N TYR A 237 21.11 2.51 -3.11
CA TYR A 237 21.58 1.21 -2.62
C TYR A 237 20.60 0.11 -3.03
N VAL A 238 21.11 -1.04 -3.44
CA VAL A 238 20.30 -2.16 -3.90
C VAL A 238 20.58 -3.39 -3.04
N VAL A 239 19.50 -4.01 -2.55
CA VAL A 239 19.50 -5.41 -2.09
C VAL A 239 18.98 -6.24 -3.25
N ALA A 240 19.89 -6.95 -3.93
CA ALA A 240 19.57 -7.76 -5.10
C ALA A 240 19.17 -9.17 -4.65
N GLU A 241 17.99 -9.63 -5.06
CA GLU A 241 17.36 -10.85 -4.56
C GLU A 241 17.25 -11.92 -5.64
N ALA A 242 17.58 -13.17 -5.29
CA ALA A 242 17.35 -14.31 -6.17
C ALA A 242 15.85 -14.64 -6.26
N ASN A 243 15.42 -15.17 -7.41
CA ASN A 243 14.02 -15.53 -7.66
C ASN A 243 13.67 -16.86 -6.97
N ILE A 244 13.54 -16.86 -5.66
CA ILE A 244 13.20 -18.05 -4.86
C ILE A 244 12.18 -17.66 -3.80
N GLU A 245 10.94 -18.08 -4.01
CA GLU A 245 9.87 -18.00 -3.02
C GLU A 245 8.97 -19.23 -3.14
N SER A 246 8.74 -19.92 -2.02
CA SER A 246 7.91 -21.13 -1.98
C SER A 246 6.93 -21.04 -0.81
N HIS A 247 6.28 -19.88 -0.66
CA HIS A 247 5.44 -19.54 0.49
C HIS A 247 4.36 -20.61 0.73
N GLY A 248 3.66 -21.04 -0.33
CA GLY A 248 2.60 -22.05 -0.25
C GLY A 248 3.05 -23.44 0.23
N MET A 249 4.36 -23.74 0.24
CA MET A 249 4.90 -24.99 0.82
C MET A 249 5.04 -24.92 2.34
N GLY A 250 4.99 -23.72 2.93
CA GLY A 250 5.25 -23.46 4.33
C GLY A 250 6.71 -23.68 4.74
N TYR A 251 7.00 -23.44 6.02
CA TYR A 251 8.38 -23.46 6.56
C TYR A 251 8.71 -24.76 7.33
N GLY A 252 7.78 -25.71 7.33
CA GLY A 252 7.85 -27.00 8.00
C GLY A 252 8.78 -28.02 7.32
N PRO A 253 8.64 -29.33 7.64
CA PRO A 253 9.39 -30.41 6.97
C PRO A 253 9.23 -30.44 5.44
N GLU A 254 8.10 -29.96 4.92
CA GLU A 254 7.74 -29.95 3.50
C GLU A 254 8.41 -28.82 2.71
N SER A 255 9.07 -27.87 3.39
CA SER A 255 9.79 -26.76 2.76
C SER A 255 10.86 -27.26 1.80
N LEU A 256 10.85 -26.71 0.58
CA LEU A 256 11.82 -27.05 -0.47
C LEU A 256 13.24 -26.62 -0.11
N ALA A 257 13.42 -25.73 0.86
CA ALA A 257 14.73 -25.37 1.40
C ALA A 257 15.44 -26.54 2.11
N LYS A 258 14.70 -27.57 2.51
CA LYS A 258 15.19 -28.74 3.25
C LYS A 258 15.30 -30.00 2.37
N ASP A 259 14.69 -30.00 1.19
CA ASP A 259 14.73 -31.13 0.28
C ASP A 259 15.98 -31.04 -0.63
N PRO A 260 16.95 -31.97 -0.51
CA PRO A 260 18.16 -31.93 -1.32
C PRO A 260 17.91 -32.10 -2.82
N ALA A 261 16.74 -32.62 -3.24
CA ALA A 261 16.39 -32.70 -4.67
C ALA A 261 16.26 -31.31 -5.31
N TRP A 262 15.97 -30.27 -4.51
CA TRP A 262 15.85 -28.88 -4.97
C TRP A 262 17.14 -28.07 -4.79
N ALA A 263 18.23 -28.66 -4.29
CA ALA A 263 19.46 -27.93 -3.97
C ALA A 263 20.07 -27.21 -5.18
N GLU A 264 20.17 -27.90 -6.32
CA GLU A 264 20.71 -27.29 -7.55
C GLU A 264 19.79 -26.21 -8.12
N ALA A 265 18.47 -26.36 -8.00
CA ALA A 265 17.52 -25.34 -8.45
C ALA A 265 17.64 -24.04 -7.63
N HIS A 266 17.83 -24.15 -6.31
CA HIS A 266 18.11 -22.99 -5.45
C HIS A 266 19.45 -22.35 -5.83
N LEU A 267 20.50 -23.18 -5.92
CA LEU A 267 21.85 -22.68 -6.18
C LEU A 267 21.98 -22.04 -7.56
N ASP A 268 21.31 -22.58 -8.58
CA ASP A 268 21.31 -22.01 -9.93
C ASP A 268 20.69 -20.61 -9.96
N ARG A 269 19.53 -20.43 -9.32
CA ARG A 269 18.85 -19.12 -9.22
C ARG A 269 19.71 -18.08 -8.49
N VAL A 270 20.37 -18.45 -7.39
CA VAL A 270 21.31 -17.58 -6.66
C VAL A 270 22.55 -17.28 -7.49
N ARG A 271 23.15 -18.31 -8.10
CA ARG A 271 24.35 -18.18 -8.93
C ARG A 271 24.12 -17.25 -10.10
N ASN A 272 23.02 -17.43 -10.82
CA ASN A 272 22.72 -16.64 -12.01
C ASN A 272 22.47 -15.16 -11.67
N SER A 273 21.82 -14.87 -10.54
CA SER A 273 21.65 -13.49 -10.04
C SER A 273 23.01 -12.83 -9.76
N VAL A 274 23.87 -13.50 -8.99
CA VAL A 274 25.19 -12.97 -8.60
C VAL A 274 26.12 -12.83 -9.80
N GLU A 275 26.22 -13.84 -10.66
CA GLU A 275 27.13 -13.81 -11.80
C GLU A 275 26.75 -12.73 -12.83
N ARG A 276 25.46 -12.47 -13.02
CA ARG A 276 24.96 -11.40 -13.90
C ARG A 276 25.32 -10.03 -13.33
N ASP A 277 25.10 -9.81 -12.03
CA ASP A 277 25.03 -8.45 -11.47
C ASP A 277 26.25 -8.05 -10.61
N LYS A 278 27.25 -8.93 -10.43
CA LYS A 278 28.44 -8.74 -9.56
C LYS A 278 29.23 -7.45 -9.75
N ASN A 279 29.14 -6.80 -10.91
CA ASN A 279 29.91 -5.60 -11.26
C ASN A 279 29.22 -4.28 -10.84
N HIS A 280 27.94 -4.29 -10.45
CA HIS A 280 27.19 -3.06 -10.13
C HIS A 280 27.61 -2.45 -8.78
N PRO A 281 27.96 -1.15 -8.73
CA PRO A 281 28.24 -0.46 -7.47
C PRO A 281 27.03 -0.27 -6.55
N SER A 282 25.82 -0.20 -7.09
CA SER A 282 24.59 -0.04 -6.32
C SER A 282 24.27 -1.22 -5.42
N ILE A 283 24.60 -2.44 -5.83
CA ILE A 283 24.33 -3.64 -5.05
C ILE A 283 25.22 -3.67 -3.81
N ILE A 284 24.61 -3.57 -2.64
CA ILE A 284 25.31 -3.57 -1.35
C ILE A 284 25.12 -4.86 -0.56
N MET A 285 24.11 -5.67 -0.91
CA MET A 285 23.83 -6.96 -0.26
C MET A 285 23.23 -7.94 -1.28
N TRP A 286 23.46 -9.22 -1.06
CA TRP A 286 22.80 -10.31 -1.79
C TRP A 286 21.72 -10.94 -0.93
N SER A 287 20.49 -11.00 -1.44
CA SER A 287 19.40 -11.72 -0.80
C SER A 287 19.20 -13.09 -1.45
N LEU A 288 19.10 -14.14 -0.63
CA LEU A 288 18.98 -15.51 -1.15
C LEU A 288 17.59 -15.86 -1.68
N GLY A 289 16.56 -15.07 -1.37
CA GLY A 289 15.17 -15.31 -1.72
C GLY A 289 14.24 -14.68 -0.70
N ASN A 290 12.97 -15.10 -0.69
CA ASN A 290 11.93 -14.63 0.22
C ASN A 290 11.05 -15.80 0.66
N GLU A 291 10.56 -15.79 1.91
CA GLU A 291 9.49 -16.68 2.41
C GLU A 291 9.49 -18.15 1.89
N ALA A 292 10.67 -18.78 1.83
CA ALA A 292 10.83 -20.16 1.34
C ALA A 292 11.20 -21.16 2.47
N GLY A 293 11.08 -20.73 3.72
CA GLY A 293 11.62 -21.42 4.89
C GLY A 293 13.15 -21.43 4.93
N PHE A 294 13.75 -22.17 5.85
CA PHE A 294 15.21 -22.26 5.96
C PHE A 294 15.69 -23.70 6.11
N GLY A 295 16.78 -24.04 5.41
CA GLY A 295 17.32 -25.39 5.36
C GLY A 295 18.69 -25.46 4.67
N GLU A 296 19.20 -26.68 4.49
CA GLU A 296 20.54 -26.95 3.95
C GLU A 296 20.78 -26.32 2.57
N ASN A 297 19.72 -26.20 1.75
CA ASN A 297 19.85 -25.59 0.42
C ASN A 297 20.26 -24.12 0.50
N PHE A 298 19.71 -23.35 1.45
CA PHE A 298 20.10 -21.96 1.67
C PHE A 298 21.48 -21.83 2.33
N VAL A 299 21.88 -22.78 3.18
CA VAL A 299 23.25 -22.81 3.72
C VAL A 299 24.27 -22.95 2.58
N LYS A 300 24.05 -23.89 1.65
CA LYS A 300 24.89 -24.06 0.46
C LYS A 300 24.92 -22.83 -0.43
N CYS A 301 23.77 -22.19 -0.63
CA CYS A 301 23.69 -20.93 -1.38
C CYS A 301 24.53 -19.84 -0.71
N ALA A 302 24.39 -19.65 0.60
CA ALA A 302 25.14 -18.65 1.35
C ALA A 302 26.65 -18.90 1.34
N GLU A 303 27.08 -20.16 1.49
CA GLU A 303 28.48 -20.57 1.39
C GLU A 303 29.06 -20.29 0.00
N TRP A 304 28.29 -20.59 -1.05
CA TRP A 304 28.68 -20.29 -2.42
C TRP A 304 28.82 -18.78 -2.65
N VAL A 305 27.85 -17.97 -2.21
CA VAL A 305 27.93 -16.50 -2.34
C VAL A 305 29.15 -15.96 -1.63
N ARG A 306 29.42 -16.37 -0.37
CA ARG A 306 30.61 -15.89 0.37
C ARG A 306 31.92 -16.31 -0.29
N GLY A 307 31.97 -17.50 -0.88
CA GLY A 307 33.12 -17.96 -1.64
C GLY A 307 33.31 -17.18 -2.94
N ARG A 308 32.21 -16.76 -3.58
CA ARG A 308 32.22 -16.07 -4.87
C ARG A 308 32.41 -14.56 -4.76
N ASP A 309 31.77 -13.91 -3.80
CA ASP A 309 31.78 -12.48 -3.51
C ASP A 309 31.86 -12.22 -1.99
N PRO A 310 33.07 -12.15 -1.42
CA PRO A 310 33.25 -11.86 0.00
C PRO A 310 33.04 -10.39 0.36
N PHE A 311 32.76 -9.51 -0.62
CA PHE A 311 32.71 -8.06 -0.43
C PHE A 311 31.30 -7.53 -0.15
N ARG A 312 30.27 -8.36 -0.30
CA ARG A 312 28.87 -8.02 -0.03
C ARG A 312 28.26 -9.02 0.95
N PRO A 313 27.61 -8.55 2.03
CA PRO A 313 26.96 -9.45 2.97
C PRO A 313 25.74 -10.16 2.37
N VAL A 314 25.47 -11.34 2.92
CA VAL A 314 24.34 -12.20 2.60
C VAL A 314 23.17 -11.93 3.55
N HIS A 315 22.04 -11.57 2.95
CA HIS A 315 20.74 -11.35 3.56
C HIS A 315 19.82 -12.55 3.28
N TYR A 316 19.05 -12.99 4.27
CA TYR A 316 17.87 -13.84 4.07
C TYR A 316 17.06 -13.89 5.36
N GLU A 317 15.79 -13.47 5.32
CA GLU A 317 14.95 -13.24 6.50
C GLU A 317 14.73 -14.53 7.31
N GLN A 318 14.31 -15.61 6.65
CA GLN A 318 14.04 -16.91 7.29
C GLN A 318 15.31 -17.54 7.90
N GLY A 319 16.50 -17.04 7.56
CA GLY A 319 17.75 -17.39 8.24
C GLY A 319 17.80 -16.92 9.70
N GLY A 320 17.04 -15.88 10.07
CA GLY A 320 16.94 -15.37 11.44
C GLY A 320 18.29 -15.17 12.12
N HIS A 321 18.50 -15.86 13.24
CA HIS A 321 19.77 -15.80 14.00
C HIS A 321 20.85 -16.78 13.52
N ASN A 322 20.61 -17.54 12.44
CA ASN A 322 21.59 -18.47 11.90
C ASN A 322 22.86 -17.73 11.41
N PRO A 323 24.07 -18.26 11.64
CA PRO A 323 25.31 -17.65 11.14
C PRO A 323 25.49 -17.75 9.61
N ALA A 324 24.68 -18.53 8.90
CA ALA A 324 24.69 -18.59 7.44
C ALA A 324 24.27 -17.27 6.79
N VAL A 325 23.69 -16.32 7.52
CA VAL A 325 23.37 -14.96 7.07
C VAL A 325 24.04 -13.90 7.95
N ASP A 326 24.36 -12.74 7.38
CA ASP A 326 25.28 -11.78 8.02
C ASP A 326 24.58 -10.73 8.91
N LEU A 327 23.28 -10.52 8.73
CA LEU A 327 22.46 -9.54 9.46
C LEU A 327 21.12 -10.12 9.87
N PHE A 328 20.50 -9.61 10.93
CA PHE A 328 19.15 -9.99 11.29
C PHE A 328 18.17 -9.06 10.56
N SER A 329 17.27 -9.62 9.78
CA SER A 329 16.49 -8.84 8.82
C SER A 329 15.05 -9.27 8.79
N PRO A 330 14.30 -9.04 9.88
CA PRO A 330 12.93 -9.52 10.00
C PRO A 330 11.98 -8.77 9.06
N MET A 331 10.84 -9.40 8.77
CA MET A 331 9.65 -8.74 8.25
C MET A 331 8.75 -8.29 9.41
N TYR A 332 8.26 -7.06 9.37
CA TYR A 332 7.23 -6.50 10.26
C TYR A 332 7.52 -6.63 11.77
N ALA A 333 8.78 -6.54 12.19
CA ALA A 333 9.12 -6.56 13.61
C ALA A 333 8.59 -5.29 14.28
N THR A 334 7.88 -5.47 15.39
CA THR A 334 7.35 -4.34 16.17
C THR A 334 8.48 -3.45 16.72
N ILE A 335 8.14 -2.21 17.06
CA ILE A 335 9.05 -1.27 17.74
C ILE A 335 9.68 -1.91 18.98
N ASP A 336 8.86 -2.53 19.84
CA ASP A 336 9.33 -3.24 21.02
C ASP A 336 10.22 -4.44 20.65
N GLY A 337 9.89 -5.19 19.60
CA GLY A 337 10.71 -6.28 19.08
C GLY A 337 12.11 -5.80 18.65
N CYS A 338 12.18 -4.65 17.97
CA CYS A 338 13.43 -4.03 17.56
C CYS A 338 14.29 -3.60 18.77
N VAL A 339 13.66 -2.97 19.77
CA VAL A 339 14.36 -2.55 21.00
C VAL A 339 14.85 -3.77 21.78
N ASN A 340 14.01 -4.79 21.95
CA ASN A 340 14.38 -6.03 22.64
C ASN A 340 15.54 -6.74 21.94
N TYR A 341 15.55 -6.79 20.61
CA TYR A 341 16.69 -7.30 19.85
C TYR A 341 17.99 -6.56 20.19
N CYS A 342 17.96 -5.22 20.28
CA CYS A 342 19.14 -4.44 20.65
C CYS A 342 19.67 -4.85 22.04
N ARG A 343 18.78 -4.93 23.03
CA ARG A 343 19.13 -5.33 24.40
C ARG A 343 19.68 -6.75 24.47
N ASP A 344 19.22 -7.65 23.61
CA ASP A 344 19.75 -9.01 23.52
C ASP A 344 21.12 -9.09 22.85
N GLN A 345 21.37 -8.28 21.81
CA GLN A 345 22.69 -8.21 21.17
C GLN A 345 23.73 -7.55 22.08
N GLU A 346 23.36 -6.56 22.90
CA GLU A 346 24.26 -5.90 23.84
C GLU A 346 24.87 -6.85 24.89
N LYS A 347 24.24 -8.00 25.12
CA LYS A 347 24.78 -9.08 25.98
C LYS A 347 25.95 -9.83 25.33
N LYS A 348 26.16 -9.67 24.02
CA LYS A 348 27.21 -10.34 23.25
C LYS A 348 28.43 -9.42 23.08
N PRO A 349 29.65 -9.99 22.94
CA PRO A 349 30.82 -9.23 22.51
C PRO A 349 30.55 -8.45 21.23
N LEU A 350 31.13 -7.25 21.12
CA LEU A 350 30.83 -6.28 20.06
C LEU A 350 31.00 -6.88 18.65
N GLU A 351 32.04 -7.68 18.45
CA GLU A 351 32.37 -8.37 17.20
C GLU A 351 31.41 -9.51 16.84
N LYS A 352 30.56 -9.95 17.78
CA LYS A 352 29.52 -10.98 17.57
C LYS A 352 28.12 -10.39 17.46
N GLN A 353 27.98 -9.08 17.66
CA GLN A 353 26.70 -8.40 17.43
C GLN A 353 26.40 -8.34 15.94
N ARG A 354 25.12 -8.33 15.58
CA ARG A 354 24.63 -8.20 14.21
C ARG A 354 23.71 -6.99 14.10
N PRO A 355 23.72 -6.26 12.97
CA PRO A 355 22.76 -5.19 12.74
C PRO A 355 21.36 -5.78 12.49
N LEU A 356 20.35 -4.96 12.77
CA LEU A 356 18.96 -5.17 12.37
C LEU A 356 18.61 -4.20 11.24
N ILE A 357 18.25 -4.74 10.08
CA ILE A 357 17.69 -3.99 8.95
C ILE A 357 16.44 -4.74 8.49
N GLN A 358 15.26 -4.16 8.70
CA GLN A 358 14.02 -4.85 8.35
C GLN A 358 13.90 -4.97 6.83
N CYS A 359 13.79 -6.19 6.29
CA CYS A 359 13.59 -6.36 4.85
C CYS A 359 12.18 -5.91 4.42
N GLU A 360 11.24 -5.91 5.35
CA GLU A 360 9.89 -5.35 5.18
C GLU A 360 9.42 -4.73 6.50
N TYR A 361 8.89 -3.51 6.45
CA TYR A 361 8.20 -2.86 7.57
C TYR A 361 7.19 -1.85 7.03
N SER A 362 6.35 -1.29 7.91
CA SER A 362 5.36 -0.27 7.52
C SER A 362 4.52 -0.67 6.30
N HIS A 363 3.77 -1.77 6.42
CA HIS A 363 2.89 -2.26 5.36
C HIS A 363 1.89 -1.18 4.91
N ALA A 364 1.99 -0.70 3.67
CA ALA A 364 1.36 0.53 3.18
C ALA A 364 0.00 0.31 2.48
N MET A 365 -0.59 -0.87 2.61
CA MET A 365 -1.89 -1.25 2.02
C MET A 365 -3.05 -0.29 2.36
N GLY A 366 -3.63 0.31 1.31
CA GLY A 366 -4.76 1.23 1.43
C GLY A 366 -4.41 2.50 2.22
N ASN A 367 -5.11 2.76 3.31
CA ASN A 367 -4.84 3.88 4.21
C ASN A 367 -4.08 3.39 5.45
N SER A 368 -2.74 3.46 5.39
CA SER A 368 -1.85 2.80 6.35
C SER A 368 -0.62 3.66 6.70
N SER A 369 0.50 3.02 7.07
CA SER A 369 1.78 3.61 7.51
C SER A 369 1.65 4.52 8.73
N GLY A 370 0.71 4.20 9.63
CA GLY A 370 0.70 4.75 10.98
C GLY A 370 1.98 4.37 11.74
N ASN A 371 2.40 5.19 12.70
CA ASN A 371 3.60 5.03 13.53
C ASN A 371 4.97 4.97 12.80
N LEU A 372 5.03 5.31 11.51
CA LEU A 372 6.30 5.39 10.79
C LEU A 372 7.31 6.33 11.47
N ALA A 373 6.85 7.46 12.01
CA ALA A 373 7.70 8.39 12.75
C ALA A 373 8.34 7.75 13.99
N ASP A 374 7.64 6.84 14.67
CA ASP A 374 8.11 6.17 15.89
C ASP A 374 9.21 5.14 15.57
N TYR A 375 9.10 4.41 14.45
CA TYR A 375 10.20 3.58 13.93
C TYR A 375 11.47 4.42 13.68
N TRP A 376 11.30 5.58 13.05
CA TRP A 376 12.44 6.44 12.72
C TRP A 376 13.06 7.13 13.94
N GLU A 377 12.31 7.32 15.02
CA GLU A 377 12.87 7.71 16.29
C GLU A 377 13.84 6.64 16.82
N ILE A 378 13.41 5.37 16.85
CA ILE A 378 14.25 4.29 17.38
C ILE A 378 15.42 3.95 16.47
N PHE A 379 15.26 4.04 15.13
CA PHE A 379 16.33 3.80 14.18
C PHE A 379 17.47 4.83 14.28
N ARG A 380 17.14 6.08 14.64
CA ARG A 380 18.15 7.12 14.89
C ARG A 380 18.78 7.00 16.28
N ARG A 381 18.06 6.44 17.25
CA ARG A 381 18.50 6.32 18.64
C ARG A 381 19.38 5.10 18.91
N GLU A 382 18.99 3.95 18.36
CA GLU A 382 19.61 2.66 18.70
C GLU A 382 20.70 2.29 17.68
N ARG A 383 21.92 2.02 18.17
CA ARG A 383 23.11 1.78 17.34
C ARG A 383 22.98 0.62 16.34
N LEU A 384 22.26 -0.44 16.72
CA LEU A 384 22.14 -1.68 15.95
C LEU A 384 21.00 -1.63 14.92
N LEU A 385 20.10 -0.65 15.00
CA LEU A 385 18.99 -0.53 14.07
C LEU A 385 19.41 0.39 12.92
N GLN A 386 19.40 -0.12 11.70
CA GLN A 386 19.86 0.64 10.54
C GLN A 386 18.77 0.83 9.48
N GLY A 387 17.52 0.95 9.92
CA GLY A 387 16.37 1.20 9.06
C GLY A 387 15.78 -0.07 8.46
N GLY A 388 15.26 0.05 7.24
CA GLY A 388 14.60 -1.05 6.55
C GLY A 388 13.94 -0.63 5.23
N PHE A 389 13.16 -1.53 4.66
CA PHE A 389 12.45 -1.32 3.39
C PHE A 389 10.94 -1.32 3.60
N ILE A 390 10.27 -0.21 3.27
CA ILE A 390 8.81 -0.13 3.33
C ILE A 390 8.20 -1.19 2.38
N TRP A 391 7.13 -1.85 2.80
CA TRP A 391 6.31 -2.69 1.92
C TRP A 391 5.04 -1.93 1.50
N ASP A 392 4.90 -1.48 0.25
CA ASP A 392 5.90 -1.48 -0.82
C ASP A 392 5.82 -0.19 -1.66
N TRP A 393 6.47 -0.17 -2.82
CA TRP A 393 6.52 1.01 -3.67
C TRP A 393 5.17 1.32 -4.29
N LYS A 394 4.55 0.35 -4.98
CA LYS A 394 3.50 0.61 -5.97
C LYS A 394 2.40 -0.44 -5.88
N ASP A 395 1.14 0.01 -5.84
CA ASP A 395 0.00 -0.89 -5.96
C ASP A 395 0.08 -1.73 -7.24
N GLN A 396 -0.03 -3.04 -7.11
CA GLN A 396 -0.03 -3.97 -8.25
C GLN A 396 -1.42 -4.07 -8.89
N ALA A 397 -2.03 -2.94 -9.28
CA ALA A 397 -3.33 -2.93 -9.93
C ALA A 397 -3.22 -2.78 -11.46
N LEU A 398 -4.10 -3.43 -12.20
CA LEU A 398 -4.15 -3.35 -13.67
C LEU A 398 -5.27 -2.40 -14.12
N LEU A 399 -5.01 -1.57 -15.13
CA LEU A 399 -6.03 -0.68 -15.66
C LEU A 399 -7.09 -1.49 -16.43
N HIS A 400 -8.34 -1.41 -15.99
CA HIS A 400 -9.46 -2.08 -16.63
C HIS A 400 -10.63 -1.11 -16.89
N GLN A 401 -11.57 -1.56 -17.73
CA GLN A 401 -12.79 -0.82 -18.06
C GLN A 401 -14.01 -1.58 -17.56
N LYS A 402 -14.96 -0.88 -16.96
CA LYS A 402 -16.26 -1.44 -16.56
C LYS A 402 -17.43 -0.52 -16.90
N HIS A 403 -18.63 -1.08 -16.78
CA HIS A 403 -19.89 -0.36 -16.89
C HIS A 403 -20.06 0.63 -15.72
N GLY A 404 -20.90 1.66 -15.92
CA GLY A 404 -21.22 2.64 -14.88
C GLY A 404 -21.92 2.00 -13.67
N ILE A 405 -21.86 2.67 -12.51
CA ILE A 405 -22.55 2.21 -11.29
C ILE A 405 -24.08 2.10 -11.50
N ASP A 406 -24.62 2.87 -12.44
CA ASP A 406 -26.02 2.96 -12.86
C ASP A 406 -26.34 2.08 -14.08
N ALA A 407 -25.41 1.21 -14.51
CA ALA A 407 -25.56 0.47 -15.76
C ALA A 407 -26.61 -0.65 -15.69
N VAL A 408 -26.96 -1.14 -14.50
CA VAL A 408 -27.93 -2.23 -14.32
C VAL A 408 -29.33 -1.66 -14.19
N GLU A 409 -30.27 -2.20 -14.97
CA GLU A 409 -31.67 -1.76 -14.94
C GLU A 409 -32.56 -2.77 -14.20
N ASP A 410 -33.36 -2.26 -13.26
CA ASP A 410 -34.55 -2.99 -12.81
C ASP A 410 -35.62 -2.98 -13.93
N ARG A 411 -35.84 -4.16 -14.50
CA ARG A 411 -36.80 -4.39 -15.58
C ARG A 411 -38.22 -4.66 -15.08
N SER A 412 -38.41 -4.68 -13.76
CA SER A 412 -39.74 -4.73 -13.15
C SER A 412 -40.52 -3.42 -13.36
N ALA A 413 -41.77 -3.39 -12.88
CA ALA A 413 -42.57 -2.17 -12.81
C ALA A 413 -42.10 -1.20 -11.70
N ASN A 414 -41.31 -1.66 -10.73
CA ASN A 414 -40.81 -0.87 -9.59
C ASN A 414 -39.75 0.14 -10.03
N LYS A 415 -38.90 -0.22 -11.01
CA LYS A 415 -37.83 0.66 -11.53
C LYS A 415 -36.91 1.18 -10.44
N ALA A 416 -36.56 0.32 -9.48
CA ALA A 416 -35.65 0.68 -8.41
C ALA A 416 -34.24 0.96 -8.95
N ASP A 417 -33.56 1.94 -8.38
CA ASP A 417 -32.17 2.25 -8.73
C ASP A 417 -31.24 1.13 -8.29
N VAL A 418 -30.42 0.62 -9.22
CA VAL A 418 -29.47 -0.46 -8.97
C VAL A 418 -28.04 0.05 -9.04
N ARG A 419 -27.26 -0.21 -7.99
CA ARG A 419 -25.83 0.13 -7.90
C ARG A 419 -24.98 -1.10 -8.23
N LEU A 420 -24.30 -1.05 -9.37
CA LEU A 420 -23.32 -2.04 -9.81
C LEU A 420 -21.98 -1.84 -9.09
N LEU A 421 -21.62 -2.80 -8.25
CA LEU A 421 -20.36 -2.88 -7.51
C LEU A 421 -19.49 -4.03 -8.05
N GLY A 422 -19.50 -4.20 -9.37
CA GLY A 422 -18.89 -5.34 -10.04
C GLY A 422 -18.64 -5.10 -11.54
N SER A 423 -18.34 -6.17 -12.25
CA SER A 423 -18.08 -6.19 -13.69
C SER A 423 -19.07 -7.08 -14.41
N LEU A 424 -19.51 -6.63 -15.59
CA LEU A 424 -20.42 -7.36 -16.46
C LEU A 424 -19.69 -7.90 -17.69
N ASP A 425 -20.13 -9.07 -18.13
CA ASP A 425 -19.72 -9.74 -19.37
C ASP A 425 -20.95 -10.29 -20.09
N THR A 426 -20.94 -10.30 -21.42
CA THR A 426 -22.11 -10.67 -22.23
C THR A 426 -22.44 -12.17 -22.15
N GLU A 427 -21.44 -13.02 -21.91
CA GLU A 427 -21.64 -14.46 -21.76
C GLU A 427 -21.89 -14.84 -20.29
N GLU A 428 -21.24 -14.14 -19.36
CA GLU A 428 -21.24 -14.52 -17.93
C GLU A 428 -22.25 -13.73 -17.07
N GLY A 429 -22.72 -12.57 -17.55
CA GLY A 429 -23.49 -11.63 -16.75
C GLY A 429 -22.62 -10.91 -15.72
N LEU A 430 -23.10 -10.77 -14.48
CA LEU A 430 -22.34 -10.27 -13.36
C LEU A 430 -21.35 -11.35 -12.92
N PHE A 431 -20.11 -11.27 -13.40
CA PHE A 431 -19.09 -12.29 -13.21
C PHE A 431 -18.08 -11.97 -12.10
N ALA A 432 -18.02 -10.71 -11.67
CA ALA A 432 -17.19 -10.25 -10.57
C ALA A 432 -17.94 -9.17 -9.78
N GLY A 433 -17.82 -9.18 -8.45
CA GLY A 433 -18.45 -8.20 -7.56
C GLY A 433 -19.92 -8.46 -7.27
N SER A 434 -20.71 -7.40 -7.13
CA SER A 434 -22.11 -7.48 -6.68
C SER A 434 -23.01 -6.40 -7.28
N ALA A 435 -24.33 -6.52 -7.11
CA ALA A 435 -25.29 -5.46 -7.40
C ALA A 435 -26.23 -5.23 -6.20
N VAL A 436 -26.48 -3.98 -5.85
CA VAL A 436 -27.31 -3.59 -4.70
C VAL A 436 -28.46 -2.72 -5.18
N VAL A 437 -29.68 -3.02 -4.74
CA VAL A 437 -30.91 -2.35 -5.18
C VAL A 437 -31.39 -1.42 -4.09
N SER A 438 -31.62 -0.16 -4.45
CA SER A 438 -32.11 0.86 -3.53
C SER A 438 -33.47 0.45 -2.95
N GLU A 439 -33.67 0.74 -1.68
CA GLU A 439 -34.84 0.31 -0.94
C GLU A 439 -36.12 1.04 -1.39
N THR A 440 -37.22 0.29 -1.50
CA THR A 440 -38.56 0.83 -1.77
C THR A 440 -39.58 0.02 -0.97
N ASP A 441 -40.75 0.60 -0.67
CA ASP A 441 -41.84 -0.07 0.06
C ASP A 441 -42.28 -1.41 -0.58
N GLN A 442 -42.02 -1.61 -1.88
CA GLN A 442 -42.35 -2.85 -2.59
C GLN A 442 -41.40 -4.01 -2.23
N HIS A 443 -40.27 -3.73 -1.61
CA HIS A 443 -39.27 -4.71 -1.18
C HIS A 443 -39.59 -5.34 0.19
N ASP A 444 -40.52 -4.76 0.95
CA ASP A 444 -40.94 -5.22 2.27
C ASP A 444 -41.98 -6.34 2.20
N LEU A 445 -41.51 -7.49 1.71
CA LEU A 445 -42.34 -8.68 1.54
C LEU A 445 -42.56 -9.39 2.88
N THR A 446 -43.80 -9.40 3.37
CA THR A 446 -44.21 -10.09 4.60
C THR A 446 -44.88 -11.45 4.35
N GLY A 447 -45.30 -11.71 3.12
CA GLY A 447 -46.09 -12.88 2.70
C GLY A 447 -45.34 -13.87 1.80
N PRO A 448 -46.07 -14.66 0.98
CA PRO A 448 -45.48 -15.57 0.00
C PRO A 448 -44.52 -14.86 -0.97
N LEU A 449 -43.40 -15.50 -1.29
CA LEU A 449 -42.37 -14.93 -2.16
C LEU A 449 -41.64 -16.00 -2.97
N THR A 450 -41.03 -15.58 -4.08
CA THR A 450 -40.11 -16.41 -4.89
C THR A 450 -38.83 -15.64 -5.16
N LEU A 451 -37.69 -16.26 -4.85
CA LEU A 451 -36.35 -15.79 -5.20
C LEU A 451 -35.80 -16.67 -6.31
N MET A 452 -35.17 -16.10 -7.33
CA MET A 452 -34.58 -16.89 -8.40
C MET A 452 -33.34 -16.23 -8.98
N ALA A 453 -32.36 -17.04 -9.36
CA ALA A 453 -31.18 -16.60 -10.09
C ALA A 453 -30.69 -17.66 -11.08
N GLU A 454 -30.23 -17.22 -12.25
CA GLU A 454 -29.50 -18.03 -13.22
C GLU A 454 -28.00 -17.78 -13.04
N LEU A 455 -27.26 -18.79 -12.57
CA LEU A 455 -25.85 -18.64 -12.22
C LEU A 455 -25.06 -19.92 -12.40
N ARG A 456 -23.73 -19.78 -12.46
CA ARG A 456 -22.76 -20.85 -12.24
C ARG A 456 -21.80 -20.46 -11.10
N LEU A 457 -21.17 -21.43 -10.47
CA LEU A 457 -20.29 -21.22 -9.32
C LEU A 457 -18.81 -21.39 -9.70
N ASN A 458 -17.94 -20.49 -9.28
CA ASN A 458 -16.49 -20.74 -9.36
C ASN A 458 -16.01 -21.62 -8.20
N ASN A 459 -16.73 -21.60 -7.07
CA ASN A 459 -16.47 -22.44 -5.91
C ASN A 459 -17.77 -23.11 -5.45
N THR A 460 -17.85 -24.44 -5.61
CA THR A 460 -18.99 -25.26 -5.17
C THR A 460 -18.84 -25.77 -3.72
N GLY A 461 -17.72 -25.45 -3.06
CA GLY A 461 -17.45 -25.77 -1.67
C GLY A 461 -18.05 -24.78 -0.67
N GLY A 462 -17.84 -25.08 0.61
CA GLY A 462 -18.22 -24.22 1.72
C GLY A 462 -17.41 -22.92 1.78
N SER A 463 -18.04 -21.85 2.28
CA SER A 463 -17.41 -20.58 2.63
C SER A 463 -17.91 -20.13 3.99
N VAL A 464 -17.04 -19.53 4.81
CA VAL A 464 -17.42 -19.00 6.12
C VAL A 464 -18.60 -18.03 5.96
N GLY A 465 -19.71 -18.31 6.67
CA GLY A 465 -20.95 -17.53 6.58
C GLY A 465 -21.84 -17.79 5.35
N GLY A 466 -21.37 -18.57 4.37
CA GLY A 466 -22.06 -18.87 3.10
C GLY A 466 -21.81 -17.86 1.98
N GLN A 467 -22.29 -18.18 0.77
CA GLN A 467 -22.17 -17.37 -0.44
C GLN A 467 -23.55 -16.83 -0.87
N PRO A 468 -23.87 -15.54 -0.62
CA PRO A 468 -25.17 -14.97 -0.94
C PRO A 468 -25.41 -14.91 -2.45
N ILE A 469 -26.51 -15.48 -2.94
CA ILE A 469 -26.92 -15.39 -4.35
C ILE A 469 -27.79 -14.16 -4.55
N ILE A 470 -28.94 -14.11 -3.86
CA ILE A 470 -29.85 -12.96 -3.83
C ILE A 470 -30.59 -12.92 -2.48
N GLY A 471 -30.69 -11.76 -1.84
CA GLY A 471 -31.39 -11.62 -0.56
C GLY A 471 -31.53 -10.19 -0.06
N LYS A 472 -32.27 -10.02 1.05
CA LYS A 472 -32.47 -8.77 1.79
C LYS A 472 -31.89 -8.88 3.23
N GLY A 473 -30.64 -9.33 3.32
CA GLY A 473 -29.95 -9.60 4.59
C GLY A 473 -30.40 -10.86 5.33
N ASP A 474 -29.71 -11.15 6.44
CA ASP A 474 -29.96 -12.31 7.32
C ASP A 474 -31.29 -12.19 8.08
N THR A 475 -31.78 -10.97 8.31
CA THR A 475 -32.98 -10.70 9.09
C THR A 475 -34.25 -10.55 8.27
N ALA A 476 -34.25 -10.95 6.99
CA ALA A 476 -35.46 -11.05 6.15
C ALA A 476 -35.53 -12.36 5.36
N TRP A 477 -34.87 -12.46 4.20
CA TRP A 477 -34.91 -13.63 3.33
C TRP A 477 -33.71 -13.69 2.39
N GLN A 478 -33.30 -14.90 1.99
CA GLN A 478 -32.16 -15.07 1.08
C GLN A 478 -32.13 -16.46 0.43
N LEU A 479 -31.61 -16.48 -0.79
CA LEU A 479 -31.11 -17.66 -1.49
C LEU A 479 -29.57 -17.58 -1.48
N LYS A 480 -28.89 -18.64 -1.01
CA LYS A 480 -27.43 -18.69 -0.89
C LYS A 480 -26.86 -20.09 -1.07
N ILE A 481 -25.55 -20.18 -1.21
CA ILE A 481 -24.80 -21.42 -0.91
C ILE A 481 -24.44 -21.38 0.58
N SER A 482 -24.82 -22.41 1.32
CA SER A 482 -24.53 -22.48 2.75
C SER A 482 -23.04 -22.66 3.02
N GLU A 483 -22.63 -22.49 4.26
CA GLU A 483 -21.26 -22.78 4.70
C GLU A 483 -20.84 -24.23 4.45
N GLY A 484 -21.81 -25.16 4.35
CA GLY A 484 -21.55 -26.56 3.98
C GLY A 484 -21.51 -26.83 2.47
N GLY A 485 -21.63 -25.80 1.61
CA GLY A 485 -21.65 -25.96 0.15
C GLY A 485 -22.98 -26.43 -0.43
N ALA A 486 -24.07 -26.41 0.34
CA ALA A 486 -25.40 -26.78 -0.14
C ALA A 486 -26.17 -25.54 -0.63
N LEU A 487 -27.04 -25.68 -1.62
CA LEU A 487 -28.00 -24.62 -1.94
C LEU A 487 -28.99 -24.46 -0.79
N GLU A 488 -29.18 -23.25 -0.31
CA GLU A 488 -30.01 -22.93 0.85
C GLU A 488 -30.97 -21.78 0.52
N PHE A 489 -32.23 -21.96 0.88
CA PHE A 489 -33.25 -20.91 0.87
C PHE A 489 -33.82 -20.77 2.27
N TYR A 490 -33.90 -19.54 2.77
CA TYR A 490 -34.51 -19.26 4.07
C TYR A 490 -35.35 -17.99 4.08
N ILE A 491 -36.23 -17.93 5.09
CA ILE A 491 -36.89 -16.71 5.57
C ILE A 491 -36.61 -16.55 7.06
N TYR A 492 -36.61 -15.31 7.53
CA TYR A 492 -36.53 -14.94 8.93
C TYR A 492 -37.92 -14.63 9.45
N SER A 493 -38.33 -15.32 10.51
CA SER A 493 -39.65 -15.19 11.11
C SER A 493 -39.55 -15.46 12.60
N GLN A 494 -40.30 -14.71 13.42
CA GLN A 494 -40.36 -14.92 14.87
C GLN A 494 -38.98 -15.00 15.55
N GLY A 495 -38.01 -14.19 15.08
CA GLY A 495 -36.66 -14.15 15.61
C GLY A 495 -35.75 -15.33 15.21
N ASN A 496 -36.16 -16.19 14.28
CA ASN A 496 -35.42 -17.39 13.88
C ASN A 496 -35.33 -17.56 12.36
N TRP A 497 -34.26 -18.21 11.89
CA TRP A 497 -34.12 -18.64 10.50
C TRP A 497 -34.89 -19.94 10.26
N HIS A 498 -35.74 -19.92 9.22
CA HIS A 498 -36.43 -21.11 8.72
C HIS A 498 -35.91 -21.41 7.33
N ASN A 499 -35.09 -22.47 7.21
CA ASN A 499 -34.39 -22.81 5.98
C ASN A 499 -34.77 -24.19 5.43
N VAL A 500 -34.51 -24.38 4.13
CA VAL A 500 -34.47 -25.66 3.42
C VAL A 500 -33.18 -25.71 2.61
N THR A 501 -32.59 -26.90 2.46
CA THR A 501 -31.31 -27.09 1.74
C THR A 501 -31.42 -28.18 0.69
N ALA A 502 -30.70 -28.03 -0.43
CA ALA A 502 -30.58 -29.01 -1.49
C ALA A 502 -29.12 -29.19 -1.93
N LYS A 503 -28.81 -30.36 -2.52
CA LYS A 503 -27.50 -30.57 -3.15
C LYS A 503 -27.42 -29.78 -4.46
N LEU A 504 -26.24 -29.24 -4.73
CA LEU A 504 -25.94 -28.61 -6.03
C LEU A 504 -25.82 -29.67 -7.14
N PRO A 505 -26.12 -29.31 -8.40
CA PRO A 505 -25.76 -30.10 -9.57
C PRO A 505 -24.26 -30.41 -9.60
N ALA A 506 -23.88 -31.57 -10.14
CA ALA A 506 -22.47 -31.98 -10.20
C ALA A 506 -21.64 -31.08 -11.14
N ASP A 507 -22.30 -30.46 -12.12
CA ASP A 507 -21.76 -29.56 -13.12
C ASP A 507 -21.97 -28.06 -12.78
N ALA A 508 -22.40 -27.73 -11.55
CA ALA A 508 -22.70 -26.36 -11.13
C ALA A 508 -21.54 -25.35 -11.30
N ALA A 509 -20.31 -25.84 -11.48
CA ALA A 509 -19.15 -25.00 -11.79
C ALA A 509 -18.92 -24.74 -13.29
N ALA A 510 -19.39 -25.66 -14.14
CA ALA A 510 -19.17 -25.66 -15.57
C ALA A 510 -20.36 -25.09 -16.36
N THR A 511 -21.57 -25.12 -15.80
CA THR A 511 -22.81 -24.77 -16.49
C THR A 511 -23.68 -23.84 -15.64
N PHE A 512 -24.47 -23.01 -16.33
CA PHE A 512 -25.47 -22.16 -15.69
C PHE A 512 -26.72 -22.97 -15.37
N HIS A 513 -27.20 -22.85 -14.14
CA HIS A 513 -28.47 -23.40 -13.69
C HIS A 513 -29.39 -22.31 -13.17
N THR A 514 -30.69 -22.55 -13.22
CA THR A 514 -31.68 -21.70 -12.56
C THR A 514 -31.98 -22.25 -11.18
N TYR A 515 -31.62 -21.51 -10.14
CA TYR A 515 -31.92 -21.83 -8.75
C TYR A 515 -33.08 -20.97 -8.26
N ALA A 516 -34.08 -21.58 -7.62
CA ALA A 516 -35.19 -20.84 -7.05
C ALA A 516 -35.55 -21.30 -5.63
N GLY A 517 -35.85 -20.34 -4.76
CA GLY A 517 -36.43 -20.54 -3.43
C GLY A 517 -37.87 -20.00 -3.41
N VAL A 518 -38.84 -20.83 -3.02
CA VAL A 518 -40.26 -20.46 -3.00
C VAL A 518 -40.83 -20.64 -1.61
N TYR A 519 -41.46 -19.60 -1.07
CA TYR A 519 -42.25 -19.67 0.15
C TYR A 519 -43.72 -19.35 -0.16
N ASP A 520 -44.64 -20.26 0.14
CA ASP A 520 -46.07 -20.11 -0.18
C ASP A 520 -46.97 -19.78 1.03
N GLY A 521 -46.36 -19.50 2.18
CA GLY A 521 -47.06 -19.32 3.46
C GLY A 521 -47.27 -20.61 4.26
N LYS A 522 -46.96 -21.78 3.67
CA LYS A 522 -47.13 -23.11 4.29
C LYS A 522 -45.89 -23.98 4.20
N GLU A 523 -45.05 -23.78 3.19
CA GLU A 523 -43.79 -24.48 3.01
C GLU A 523 -42.74 -23.63 2.30
N LEU A 524 -41.47 -23.91 2.59
CA LEU A 524 -40.33 -23.49 1.79
C LEU A 524 -39.96 -24.59 0.80
N ARG A 525 -39.60 -24.23 -0.42
CA ARG A 525 -39.16 -25.16 -1.46
C ARG A 525 -37.95 -24.65 -2.22
N ILE A 526 -37.11 -25.57 -2.69
CA ILE A 526 -36.04 -25.29 -3.64
C ILE A 526 -36.35 -25.98 -4.96
N LEU A 527 -36.18 -25.23 -6.05
CA LEU A 527 -36.21 -25.76 -7.41
C LEU A 527 -34.86 -25.52 -8.09
N ILE A 528 -34.45 -26.47 -8.92
CA ILE A 528 -33.29 -26.37 -9.80
C ILE A 528 -33.77 -26.67 -11.21
N ASP A 529 -33.57 -25.75 -12.13
CA ASP A 529 -34.01 -25.84 -13.53
C ASP A 529 -35.52 -26.17 -13.66
N GLY A 530 -36.33 -25.58 -12.77
CA GLY A 530 -37.78 -25.79 -12.69
C GLY A 530 -38.22 -27.08 -11.98
N ALA A 531 -37.30 -27.97 -11.62
CA ALA A 531 -37.63 -29.21 -10.90
C ALA A 531 -37.55 -29.02 -9.37
N PRO A 532 -38.59 -29.37 -8.59
CA PRO A 532 -38.52 -29.30 -7.13
C PRO A 532 -37.58 -30.37 -6.57
N VAL A 533 -36.59 -29.95 -5.80
CA VAL A 533 -35.53 -30.83 -5.24
C VAL A 533 -35.54 -30.93 -3.72
N ALA A 534 -36.13 -29.96 -3.02
CA ALA A 534 -36.27 -29.99 -1.57
C ALA A 534 -37.50 -29.18 -1.11
N ASN A 535 -38.08 -29.55 0.03
CA ASN A 535 -39.17 -28.81 0.69
C ASN A 535 -39.11 -28.96 2.21
N LYS A 536 -39.75 -28.02 2.92
CA LYS A 536 -39.94 -28.06 4.38
C LYS A 536 -41.18 -27.24 4.78
N ALA A 537 -42.09 -27.85 5.53
CA ALA A 537 -43.27 -27.17 6.04
C ALA A 537 -42.92 -26.07 7.06
N PHE A 538 -43.50 -24.90 6.90
CA PHE A 538 -43.41 -23.76 7.83
C PHE A 538 -44.51 -22.74 7.55
N THR A 539 -45.08 -22.15 8.61
CA THR A 539 -46.07 -21.07 8.51
C THR A 539 -45.66 -19.94 9.44
N GLY A 540 -45.54 -18.74 8.88
CA GLY A 540 -45.19 -17.51 9.59
C GLY A 540 -45.12 -16.31 8.64
N GLU A 541 -45.08 -15.11 9.20
CA GLU A 541 -44.84 -13.89 8.43
C GLU A 541 -43.34 -13.64 8.30
N VAL A 542 -42.92 -13.16 7.14
CA VAL A 542 -41.53 -12.76 6.89
C VAL A 542 -41.28 -11.42 7.55
N VAL A 543 -40.18 -11.30 8.29
CA VAL A 543 -39.76 -10.04 8.93
C VAL A 543 -39.20 -9.09 7.89
N THR A 544 -39.51 -7.80 8.02
CA THR A 544 -38.93 -6.72 7.22
C THR A 544 -37.77 -6.06 7.97
N ASN A 545 -36.86 -5.45 7.22
CA ASN A 545 -35.68 -4.74 7.73
C ASN A 545 -35.30 -3.61 6.76
N ASP A 546 -34.41 -2.73 7.20
CA ASP A 546 -33.92 -1.59 6.41
C ASP A 546 -32.67 -1.94 5.57
N PHE A 547 -32.44 -3.23 5.28
CA PHE A 547 -31.30 -3.67 4.47
C PHE A 547 -31.70 -3.75 2.99
N GLU A 548 -30.81 -3.36 2.10
CA GLU A 548 -31.09 -3.37 0.66
C GLU A 548 -31.11 -4.80 0.08
N ILE A 549 -31.94 -5.03 -0.94
CA ILE A 549 -31.87 -6.26 -1.72
C ILE A 549 -30.55 -6.26 -2.50
N ALA A 550 -29.83 -7.37 -2.49
CA ALA A 550 -28.60 -7.47 -3.25
C ALA A 550 -28.37 -8.84 -3.90
N VAL A 551 -27.59 -8.82 -4.97
CA VAL A 551 -27.12 -9.99 -5.73
C VAL A 551 -25.61 -10.11 -5.55
N GLY A 552 -25.13 -11.29 -5.16
CA GLY A 552 -23.72 -11.58 -4.98
C GLY A 552 -23.08 -11.03 -3.69
N ILE A 553 -23.86 -10.35 -2.84
CA ILE A 553 -23.46 -9.77 -1.55
C ILE A 553 -24.61 -9.90 -0.55
N ASP A 554 -24.25 -9.98 0.73
CA ASP A 554 -25.17 -9.72 1.83
C ASP A 554 -24.94 -8.31 2.38
N THR A 555 -25.97 -7.48 2.38
CA THR A 555 -25.90 -6.07 2.83
C THR A 555 -25.93 -5.92 4.35
N GLU A 556 -26.34 -6.95 5.09
CA GLU A 556 -26.24 -7.03 6.55
C GLU A 556 -24.85 -7.54 6.98
N GLU A 557 -24.29 -8.49 6.23
CA GLU A 557 -22.93 -9.01 6.42
C GLU A 557 -22.09 -8.89 5.14
N ASP A 558 -21.60 -7.69 4.90
CA ASP A 558 -20.83 -7.29 3.71
C ASP A 558 -19.45 -7.96 3.56
N ALA A 559 -19.06 -8.86 4.46
CA ALA A 559 -17.93 -9.76 4.27
C ALA A 559 -18.27 -10.95 3.34
N ARG A 560 -19.56 -11.34 3.26
CA ARG A 560 -20.03 -12.47 2.47
C ARG A 560 -20.24 -12.08 1.02
N ARG A 561 -19.70 -12.89 0.10
CA ARG A 561 -19.77 -12.67 -1.35
C ARG A 561 -20.00 -13.98 -2.09
N LEU A 562 -20.65 -13.90 -3.25
CA LEU A 562 -20.74 -15.01 -4.18
C LEU A 562 -19.40 -15.25 -4.88
N SER A 563 -18.99 -16.51 -4.97
CA SER A 563 -17.91 -16.95 -5.85
C SER A 563 -18.52 -17.62 -7.07
N GLY A 564 -18.98 -16.83 -8.04
CA GLY A 564 -19.68 -17.29 -9.23
C GLY A 564 -20.13 -16.14 -10.13
N ALA A 565 -20.80 -16.49 -11.22
CA ALA A 565 -21.32 -15.54 -12.21
C ALA A 565 -22.85 -15.63 -12.32
N VAL A 566 -23.54 -14.49 -12.32
CA VAL A 566 -25.01 -14.40 -12.34
C VAL A 566 -25.48 -13.70 -13.61
N ARG A 567 -26.24 -14.40 -14.45
CA ARG A 567 -26.83 -13.82 -15.67
C ARG A 567 -28.09 -13.02 -15.37
N ARG A 568 -28.98 -13.60 -14.57
CA ARG A 568 -30.29 -13.02 -14.24
C ARG A 568 -30.65 -13.28 -12.80
N ALA A 569 -31.36 -12.35 -12.18
CA ALA A 569 -31.88 -12.51 -10.83
C ALA A 569 -33.25 -11.83 -10.70
N ALA A 570 -34.17 -12.44 -9.96
CA ALA A 570 -35.53 -11.94 -9.81
C ALA A 570 -36.11 -12.21 -8.42
N VAL A 571 -36.98 -11.30 -7.98
CA VAL A 571 -37.78 -11.42 -6.75
C VAL A 571 -39.24 -11.22 -7.11
N PHE A 572 -40.10 -12.09 -6.62
CA PHE A 572 -41.55 -11.99 -6.76
C PHE A 572 -42.20 -11.92 -5.38
N GLY A 573 -43.11 -10.98 -5.18
CA GLY A 573 -43.98 -10.89 -4.00
C GLY A 573 -45.14 -11.91 -4.01
N LYS A 574 -44.90 -13.08 -4.62
CA LYS A 574 -45.84 -14.21 -4.69
C LYS A 574 -45.08 -15.52 -4.82
N ALA A 575 -45.70 -16.61 -4.38
CA ALA A 575 -45.22 -17.96 -4.68
C ALA A 575 -45.58 -18.35 -6.12
N LEU A 576 -44.56 -18.66 -6.93
CA LEU A 576 -44.76 -19.22 -8.26
C LEU A 576 -45.05 -20.73 -8.15
N ALA A 577 -45.94 -21.24 -9.01
CA ALA A 577 -46.12 -22.67 -9.20
C ALA A 577 -44.87 -23.28 -9.86
N ASN A 578 -44.59 -24.55 -9.60
CA ASN A 578 -43.35 -25.20 -10.06
C ASN A 578 -43.15 -25.11 -11.59
N ASP A 579 -44.21 -25.26 -12.37
CA ASP A 579 -44.23 -25.15 -13.83
C ASP A 579 -44.25 -23.71 -14.36
N GLN A 580 -44.28 -22.73 -13.45
CA GLN A 580 -44.30 -21.29 -13.73
C GLN A 580 -43.07 -20.56 -13.20
N VAL A 581 -42.10 -21.25 -12.61
CA VAL A 581 -40.80 -20.68 -12.21
C VAL A 581 -40.00 -20.35 -13.47
N SER A 582 -40.14 -19.11 -13.94
CA SER A 582 -39.49 -18.57 -15.13
C SER A 582 -39.27 -17.07 -14.99
N PHE A 583 -38.21 -16.53 -15.61
CA PHE A 583 -37.95 -15.09 -15.65
C PHE A 583 -39.01 -14.32 -16.46
N ASP A 584 -39.84 -15.02 -17.24
CA ASP A 584 -40.97 -14.44 -17.99
C ASP A 584 -42.29 -14.39 -17.16
N ALA A 585 -42.26 -14.83 -15.90
CA ALA A 585 -43.44 -14.78 -15.04
C ALA A 585 -43.88 -13.33 -14.80
N ALA A 586 -45.20 -13.10 -14.80
CA ALA A 586 -45.76 -11.77 -14.65
C ALA A 586 -45.48 -11.15 -13.26
N ASP A 587 -45.38 -9.83 -13.22
CA ASP A 587 -45.30 -9.00 -12.01
C ASP A 587 -44.13 -9.34 -11.05
N PRO A 588 -42.87 -9.34 -11.51
CA PRO A 588 -41.74 -9.35 -10.60
C PRO A 588 -41.71 -8.05 -9.78
N VAL A 589 -41.26 -8.15 -8.53
CA VAL A 589 -40.90 -7.00 -7.67
C VAL A 589 -39.53 -6.44 -8.06
N LEU A 590 -38.64 -7.34 -8.50
CA LEU A 590 -37.31 -7.02 -9.01
C LEU A 590 -36.99 -7.96 -10.17
N LEU A 591 -36.47 -7.44 -11.28
CA LEU A 591 -35.96 -8.24 -12.39
C LEU A 591 -34.68 -7.64 -12.95
N LEU A 592 -33.57 -8.34 -12.76
CA LEU A 592 -32.24 -7.96 -13.23
C LEU A 592 -31.77 -8.93 -14.32
N ASP A 593 -31.25 -8.37 -15.41
CA ASP A 593 -30.65 -9.12 -16.52
C ASP A 593 -29.28 -8.52 -16.85
N PHE A 594 -28.27 -9.07 -16.20
CA PHE A 594 -26.89 -8.62 -16.23
C PHE A 594 -26.23 -8.91 -17.58
N ALA A 595 -26.58 -10.03 -18.23
CA ALA A 595 -26.07 -10.36 -19.55
C ALA A 595 -26.52 -9.32 -20.59
N LYS A 596 -27.79 -8.89 -20.51
CA LYS A 596 -28.30 -7.80 -21.34
C LYS A 596 -27.71 -6.44 -20.97
N ASP A 597 -27.52 -6.15 -19.68
CA ASP A 597 -26.88 -4.90 -19.26
C ASP A 597 -25.40 -4.84 -19.68
N ALA A 598 -24.73 -5.99 -19.85
CA ALA A 598 -23.36 -6.08 -20.33
C ALA A 598 -23.20 -5.58 -21.78
N GLU A 599 -24.26 -5.57 -22.59
CA GLU A 599 -24.25 -5.04 -23.97
C GLU A 599 -24.03 -3.51 -24.03
N LYS A 600 -24.21 -2.80 -22.90
CA LYS A 600 -23.98 -1.36 -22.79
C LYS A 600 -22.48 -1.05 -22.86
N ASP A 601 -22.16 0.17 -23.29
CA ASP A 601 -20.76 0.63 -23.32
C ASP A 601 -20.16 0.68 -21.90
N LYS A 602 -18.91 0.20 -21.79
CA LYS A 602 -18.07 0.43 -20.61
C LYS A 602 -17.64 1.90 -20.60
N LYS A 603 -17.84 2.60 -19.48
CA LYS A 603 -17.64 4.05 -19.35
C LYS A 603 -16.68 4.45 -18.24
N VAL A 604 -16.24 3.50 -17.42
CA VAL A 604 -15.44 3.75 -16.22
C VAL A 604 -14.12 3.01 -16.30
N GLY A 605 -13.01 3.75 -16.35
CA GLY A 605 -11.68 3.22 -16.13
C GLY A 605 -11.39 3.07 -14.64
N PHE A 606 -10.83 1.95 -14.21
CA PHE A 606 -10.46 1.73 -12.81
C PHE A 606 -9.21 0.85 -12.70
N LEU A 607 -8.59 0.87 -11.53
CA LEU A 607 -7.47 0.02 -11.18
C LEU A 607 -8.03 -1.27 -10.56
N ALA A 608 -7.97 -2.35 -11.32
CA ALA A 608 -8.48 -3.68 -10.99
C ALA A 608 -7.45 -4.48 -10.18
N TYR A 609 -7.93 -5.29 -9.24
CA TYR A 609 -7.13 -6.20 -8.40
C TYR A 609 -7.75 -7.61 -8.40
N GLY A 610 -7.29 -8.51 -7.51
CA GLY A 610 -7.77 -9.89 -7.44
C GLY A 610 -9.30 -10.00 -7.36
N GLY A 611 -9.87 -10.86 -8.19
CA GLY A 611 -11.32 -11.07 -8.31
C GLY A 611 -12.01 -10.22 -9.37
N ASP A 612 -11.41 -9.11 -9.82
CA ASP A 612 -11.98 -8.28 -10.90
C ASP A 612 -11.85 -8.93 -12.29
N PHE A 613 -11.04 -9.99 -12.40
CA PHE A 613 -10.80 -10.76 -13.63
C PHE A 613 -11.48 -12.13 -13.62
N ASN A 614 -12.39 -12.37 -12.66
CA ASN A 614 -12.96 -13.71 -12.39
C ASN A 614 -11.90 -14.76 -12.00
N ASP A 615 -10.75 -14.33 -11.49
CA ASP A 615 -9.68 -15.18 -10.99
C ASP A 615 -10.03 -15.76 -9.63
N HIS A 616 -9.93 -17.08 -9.47
CA HIS A 616 -10.24 -17.80 -8.24
C HIS A 616 -9.30 -19.00 -8.02
N PRO A 617 -8.81 -19.23 -6.77
CA PRO A 617 -8.89 -18.31 -5.63
C PRO A 617 -8.13 -17.00 -5.89
N ASN A 618 -8.42 -15.96 -5.11
CA ASN A 618 -7.71 -14.69 -5.13
C ASN A 618 -7.63 -14.07 -3.73
N ASP A 619 -6.63 -13.21 -3.52
CA ASP A 619 -6.42 -12.46 -2.27
C ASP A 619 -6.86 -10.99 -2.36
N ARG A 620 -7.76 -10.70 -3.31
CA ARG A 620 -8.42 -9.40 -3.47
C ARG A 620 -7.42 -8.24 -3.62
N SER A 621 -7.55 -7.21 -2.79
CA SER A 621 -6.71 -6.03 -2.80
C SER A 621 -5.40 -6.21 -2.03
N PHE A 622 -5.03 -7.44 -1.64
CA PHE A 622 -3.78 -7.69 -0.91
C PHE A 622 -2.53 -7.39 -1.74
N CYS A 623 -2.67 -7.27 -3.06
CA CYS A 623 -1.63 -6.79 -3.97
C CYS A 623 -1.56 -5.25 -4.10
N CYS A 624 -2.38 -4.48 -3.37
CA CYS A 624 -2.38 -3.01 -3.39
C CYS A 624 -1.75 -2.44 -2.10
N ASN A 625 -0.42 -2.47 -2.03
CA ASN A 625 0.38 -2.15 -0.85
C ASN A 625 1.27 -0.90 -1.00
N GLY A 626 1.05 -0.11 -2.05
CA GLY A 626 2.00 0.91 -2.47
C GLY A 626 1.92 2.23 -1.70
N ILE A 627 3.08 2.86 -1.46
CA ILE A 627 3.15 4.29 -1.10
C ILE A 627 2.88 5.21 -2.31
N VAL A 628 2.83 4.65 -3.52
CA VAL A 628 2.26 5.28 -4.72
C VAL A 628 1.21 4.36 -5.36
N SER A 629 0.27 4.93 -6.10
CA SER A 629 -0.68 4.15 -6.91
C SER A 629 0.04 3.41 -8.05
N ALA A 630 -0.66 2.46 -8.70
CA ALA A 630 -0.18 1.78 -9.90
C ALA A 630 0.26 2.74 -11.03
N THR A 631 -0.28 3.96 -11.06
CA THR A 631 0.05 5.01 -12.03
C THR A 631 1.13 5.99 -11.54
N LEU A 632 1.85 5.63 -10.47
CA LEU A 632 2.93 6.41 -9.84
C LEU A 632 2.43 7.69 -9.12
N ALA A 633 1.11 7.86 -8.93
CA ALA A 633 0.59 8.99 -8.18
C ALA A 633 0.89 8.83 -6.67
N PRO A 634 1.43 9.86 -5.98
CA PRO A 634 1.68 9.78 -4.54
C PRO A 634 0.40 9.50 -3.73
N SER A 635 0.44 8.52 -2.84
CA SER A 635 -0.60 8.38 -1.81
C SER A 635 -0.34 9.39 -0.67
N PRO A 636 -1.32 9.66 0.22
CA PRO A 636 -1.10 10.51 1.39
C PRO A 636 0.06 10.05 2.30
N GLN A 637 0.43 8.77 2.23
CA GLN A 637 1.55 8.20 2.98
C GLN A 637 2.91 8.68 2.47
N PHE A 638 3.02 9.03 1.18
CA PHE A 638 4.28 9.42 0.54
C PHE A 638 4.94 10.63 1.21
N GLU A 639 4.16 11.65 1.59
CA GLU A 639 4.71 12.83 2.27
C GLU A 639 5.14 12.52 3.72
N GLU A 640 4.50 11.55 4.40
CA GLU A 640 4.97 11.07 5.70
C GLU A 640 6.33 10.39 5.56
N VAL A 641 6.50 9.52 4.55
CA VAL A 641 7.79 8.86 4.25
C VAL A 641 8.86 9.91 3.99
N ARG A 642 8.59 10.87 3.11
CA ARG A 642 9.53 11.94 2.77
C ARG A 642 9.97 12.74 3.98
N LYS A 643 9.04 13.04 4.90
CA LYS A 643 9.32 13.73 6.15
C LYS A 643 10.18 12.87 7.08
N CYS A 644 9.79 11.63 7.33
CA CYS A 644 10.50 10.71 8.23
C CYS A 644 11.93 10.41 7.73
N TYR A 645 12.10 10.36 6.41
CA TYR A 645 13.37 10.03 5.74
C TYR A 645 14.27 11.26 5.48
N GLN A 646 13.88 12.50 5.81
CA GLN A 646 14.72 13.67 5.56
C GLN A 646 16.10 13.58 6.24
N ASN A 647 17.11 14.25 5.69
CA ASN A 647 18.50 14.22 6.20
C ASN A 647 18.95 15.54 6.85
N ILE A 648 18.13 16.58 6.82
CA ILE A 648 18.42 17.86 7.46
C ILE A 648 17.35 18.08 8.52
N HIS A 649 17.74 18.43 9.74
CA HIS A 649 16.79 18.57 10.85
C HIS A 649 16.99 19.90 11.54
N ALA A 650 15.92 20.66 11.74
CA ALA A 650 15.90 21.84 12.59
C ALA A 650 15.17 21.55 13.90
N SER A 651 15.80 21.87 15.04
CA SER A 651 15.22 21.70 16.37
C SER A 651 15.44 22.92 17.26
N ALA A 652 14.59 23.08 18.28
CA ALA A 652 14.65 24.21 19.19
C ALA A 652 15.86 24.12 20.13
N VAL A 653 16.57 25.25 20.31
CA VAL A 653 17.58 25.43 21.37
C VAL A 653 17.07 26.42 22.41
N ASP A 654 16.60 27.59 21.95
CA ASP A 654 15.95 28.60 22.79
C ASP A 654 14.90 29.34 21.97
N VAL A 655 13.63 29.10 22.29
CA VAL A 655 12.45 29.64 21.59
C VAL A 655 11.64 30.57 22.50
N SER A 656 12.21 30.98 23.65
CA SER A 656 11.46 31.72 24.68
C SER A 656 11.17 33.17 24.34
N GLY A 657 11.99 33.79 23.48
CA GLY A 657 11.84 35.19 23.06
C GLY A 657 11.85 35.38 21.55
N PRO A 658 11.73 36.63 21.06
CA PRO A 658 11.60 36.96 19.64
C PRO A 658 12.84 36.61 18.79
N VAL A 659 13.99 36.46 19.44
CA VAL A 659 15.20 35.88 18.84
C VAL A 659 15.20 34.38 19.11
N VAL A 660 14.72 33.61 18.14
CA VAL A 660 14.63 32.15 18.22
C VAL A 660 15.96 31.53 17.84
N LYS A 661 16.52 30.67 18.70
CA LYS A 661 17.71 29.88 18.43
C LYS A 661 17.35 28.45 18.09
N LEU A 662 17.86 27.99 16.96
CA LEU A 662 17.65 26.65 16.44
C LEU A 662 18.98 25.94 16.26
N LYS A 663 18.97 24.62 16.38
CA LYS A 663 20.04 23.73 15.92
C LYS A 663 19.63 23.17 14.55
N VAL A 664 20.53 23.23 13.57
CA VAL A 664 20.36 22.59 12.27
C VAL A 664 21.42 21.52 12.10
N ALA A 665 20.99 20.26 11.93
CA ALA A 665 21.86 19.09 11.82
C ALA A 665 21.85 18.49 10.41
N ASN A 666 23.01 17.98 9.96
CA ASN A 666 23.17 17.24 8.71
C ASN A 666 23.38 15.74 8.99
N GLU A 667 22.34 14.92 8.75
CA GLU A 667 22.34 13.45 8.91
C GLU A 667 22.99 12.72 7.72
N ASN A 668 23.33 13.41 6.62
CA ASN A 668 24.05 12.78 5.51
C ASN A 668 25.42 12.25 5.99
N PHE A 669 25.89 11.16 5.39
CA PHE A 669 27.12 10.46 5.77
C PHE A 669 28.37 10.90 4.99
N PHE A 670 28.19 11.40 3.77
CA PHE A 670 29.28 11.68 2.83
C PHE A 670 29.20 13.08 2.22
N VAL A 671 28.03 13.71 2.15
CA VAL A 671 27.85 14.99 1.44
C VAL A 671 27.53 16.20 2.32
N LYS A 672 27.91 17.37 1.81
CA LYS A 672 27.50 18.70 2.30
C LYS A 672 26.52 19.28 1.28
N PRO A 673 25.20 19.08 1.45
CA PRO A 673 24.25 19.55 0.45
C PRO A 673 24.27 21.08 0.36
N LYS A 674 24.14 21.61 -0.87
CA LYS A 674 24.00 23.04 -1.10
C LYS A 674 22.53 23.43 -0.98
N LEU A 675 22.22 24.18 0.08
CA LEU A 675 20.85 24.44 0.52
C LEU A 675 20.52 25.93 0.56
N ALA A 676 19.37 26.29 0.02
CA ALA A 676 18.70 27.55 0.30
C ALA A 676 17.71 27.28 1.42
N SER A 677 17.95 27.90 2.58
CA SER A 677 17.10 27.69 3.76
C SER A 677 16.28 28.94 4.06
N SER A 678 15.05 28.73 4.48
CA SER A 678 14.09 29.79 4.79
C SER A 678 13.30 29.46 6.04
N TRP A 679 12.72 30.49 6.65
CA TRP A 679 11.83 30.35 7.79
C TRP A 679 10.57 31.17 7.63
N LYS A 680 9.48 30.71 8.24
CA LYS A 680 8.21 31.44 8.37
C LYS A 680 7.69 31.36 9.79
N LEU A 681 7.39 32.50 10.40
CA LEU A 681 6.64 32.58 11.63
C LEU A 681 5.15 32.60 11.29
N MET A 682 4.43 31.58 11.72
CA MET A 682 2.98 31.46 11.59
C MET A 682 2.31 32.01 12.86
N LYS A 683 1.31 32.88 12.72
CA LYS A 683 0.39 33.33 13.79
C LYS A 683 -1.02 32.84 13.44
N ASP A 684 -1.59 31.98 14.27
CA ASP A 684 -2.91 31.37 14.05
C ASP A 684 -3.08 30.79 12.63
N GLY A 685 -2.02 30.13 12.14
CA GLY A 685 -1.98 29.51 10.81
C GLY A 685 -1.75 30.45 9.62
N VAL A 686 -1.53 31.75 9.85
CA VAL A 686 -1.24 32.75 8.82
C VAL A 686 0.19 33.27 8.96
N VAL A 687 0.89 33.54 7.85
CA VAL A 687 2.27 34.06 7.90
C VAL A 687 2.30 35.45 8.55
N ALA A 688 3.02 35.58 9.67
CA ALA A 688 3.23 36.84 10.39
C ALA A 688 4.59 37.48 10.07
N ALA A 689 5.61 36.65 9.85
CA ALA A 689 6.93 37.08 9.39
C ALA A 689 7.60 35.94 8.61
N GLU A 690 8.53 36.26 7.73
CA GLU A 690 9.33 35.27 7.00
C GLU A 690 10.69 35.83 6.63
N GLY A 691 11.65 34.94 6.36
CA GLY A 691 12.99 35.36 5.99
C GLY A 691 13.86 34.22 5.49
N LYS A 692 15.07 34.59 5.05
CA LYS A 692 16.12 33.62 4.75
C LYS A 692 16.75 33.15 6.05
N LEU A 693 17.16 31.87 6.07
CA LEU A 693 17.98 31.29 7.13
C LEU A 693 19.39 31.09 6.57
N PRO A 694 20.33 32.02 6.82
CA PRO A 694 21.70 31.83 6.37
C PRO A 694 22.34 30.67 7.13
N LEU A 695 22.71 29.62 6.40
CA LEU A 695 23.43 28.47 6.95
C LEU A 695 24.83 28.41 6.34
N PRO A 696 25.88 28.12 7.14
CA PRO A 696 27.16 27.69 6.60
C PRO A 696 27.01 26.29 5.98
N ASP A 697 28.01 25.85 5.22
CA ASP A 697 28.13 24.45 4.83
C ASP A 697 28.27 23.58 6.10
N ILE A 698 27.32 22.68 6.33
CA ILE A 698 27.33 21.76 7.48
C ILE A 698 27.97 20.44 7.05
N ALA A 699 29.06 20.03 7.71
CA ALA A 699 29.73 18.77 7.42
C ALA A 699 28.81 17.54 7.68
N PRO A 700 29.05 16.39 7.02
CA PRO A 700 28.33 15.16 7.33
C PRO A 700 28.38 14.83 8.82
N GLY A 701 27.22 14.54 9.43
CA GLY A 701 27.07 14.25 10.86
C GLY A 701 27.28 15.44 11.82
N ALA A 702 27.47 16.66 11.30
CA ALA A 702 27.66 17.85 12.12
C ALA A 702 26.36 18.67 12.26
N ASP A 703 26.37 19.62 13.19
CA ASP A 703 25.30 20.57 13.42
C ASP A 703 25.83 22.00 13.61
N VAL A 704 24.93 22.97 13.48
CA VAL A 704 25.19 24.39 13.73
C VAL A 704 24.02 25.04 14.44
N ASP A 705 24.30 25.91 15.39
CA ASP A 705 23.29 26.76 16.02
C ASP A 705 23.11 28.06 15.21
N VAL A 706 21.87 28.43 14.96
CA VAL A 706 21.48 29.65 14.25
C VAL A 706 20.46 30.45 15.04
N ALA A 707 20.52 31.78 14.92
CA ALA A 707 19.56 32.68 15.55
C ALA A 707 18.71 33.39 14.48
N ILE A 708 17.41 33.42 14.71
CA ILE A 708 16.40 34.08 13.88
C ILE A 708 15.77 35.18 14.72
N ASP A 709 16.06 36.43 14.38
CA ASP A 709 15.30 37.56 14.89
C ASP A 709 14.00 37.68 14.09
N THR A 710 12.91 37.22 14.69
CA THR A 710 11.58 37.26 14.05
C THR A 710 11.04 38.68 13.94
N LYS A 711 11.58 39.64 14.72
CA LYS A 711 11.09 41.01 14.88
C LYS A 711 9.61 41.10 15.26
N HIS A 712 9.05 40.00 15.76
CA HIS A 712 7.65 39.89 16.11
C HIS A 712 7.49 40.03 17.62
N THR A 713 6.42 40.68 18.05
CA THR A 713 6.09 40.77 19.49
C THR A 713 5.11 39.65 19.83
N PRO A 714 5.45 38.74 20.77
CA PRO A 714 4.56 37.66 21.22
C PRO A 714 3.18 38.17 21.65
N ASP A 715 2.13 37.46 21.21
CA ASP A 715 0.74 37.67 21.63
C ASP A 715 0.26 36.42 22.38
N PRO A 716 0.02 36.49 23.70
CA PRO A 716 -0.30 35.29 24.48
C PRO A 716 -1.62 34.62 24.08
N LYS A 717 -2.49 35.30 23.31
CA LYS A 717 -3.79 34.78 22.85
C LYS A 717 -3.74 34.07 21.49
N SER A 718 -2.58 34.04 20.84
CA SER A 718 -2.40 33.43 19.53
C SER A 718 -1.46 32.24 19.59
N GLU A 719 -1.68 31.28 18.69
CA GLU A 719 -0.72 30.20 18.44
C GLU A 719 0.40 30.69 17.52
N TYR A 720 1.64 30.31 17.87
CA TYR A 720 2.82 30.61 17.07
C TYR A 720 3.59 29.34 16.73
N ILE A 721 3.90 29.17 15.45
CA ILE A 721 4.71 28.06 14.92
C ILE A 721 5.79 28.65 14.02
N LEU A 722 7.05 28.34 14.30
CA LEU A 722 8.15 28.65 13.38
C LEU A 722 8.34 27.47 12.44
N ARG A 723 8.23 27.71 11.14
CA ARG A 723 8.52 26.75 10.09
C ARG A 723 9.91 26.99 9.54
N VAL A 724 10.66 25.92 9.34
CA VAL A 724 11.94 25.95 8.63
C VAL A 724 11.84 25.03 7.43
N ARG A 725 12.40 25.47 6.29
CA ARG A 725 12.41 24.70 5.05
C ARG A 725 13.77 24.81 4.38
N HIS A 726 14.24 23.69 3.83
CA HIS A 726 15.50 23.56 3.13
C HIS A 726 15.28 23.06 1.70
N ASP A 727 15.70 23.86 0.72
CA ASP A 727 15.57 23.58 -0.70
C ASP A 727 16.95 23.38 -1.35
N LEU A 728 17.07 22.46 -2.31
CA LEU A 728 18.29 22.30 -3.09
C LEU A 728 18.53 23.52 -3.98
N THR A 729 19.74 24.06 -3.98
CA THR A 729 20.09 25.21 -4.84
C THR A 729 20.50 24.82 -6.25
N GLU A 730 20.83 23.54 -6.47
CA GLU A 730 21.40 23.04 -7.71
C GLU A 730 20.50 21.95 -8.31
N LYS A 731 20.42 21.93 -9.64
CA LYS A 731 19.84 20.80 -10.37
C LYS A 731 20.78 19.59 -10.26
N THR A 732 20.23 18.42 -10.00
CA THR A 732 20.96 17.15 -10.02
C THR A 732 20.41 16.22 -11.11
N ALA A 733 20.98 15.02 -11.25
CA ALA A 733 20.44 13.99 -12.13
C ALA A 733 19.00 13.58 -11.78
N TRP A 734 18.59 13.74 -10.51
CA TRP A 734 17.29 13.27 -10.01
C TRP A 734 16.35 14.38 -9.54
N SER A 735 16.85 15.57 -9.24
CA SER A 735 16.08 16.68 -8.67
C SER A 735 16.15 17.97 -9.50
N PRO A 736 15.03 18.68 -9.68
CA PRO A 736 15.06 20.04 -10.18
C PRO A 736 15.66 21.01 -9.14
N GLN A 737 16.19 22.13 -9.60
CA GLN A 737 16.60 23.23 -8.73
C GLN A 737 15.38 23.75 -7.93
N GLY A 738 15.57 24.05 -6.64
CA GLY A 738 14.53 24.59 -5.76
C GLY A 738 13.61 23.53 -5.15
N MET A 739 13.90 22.24 -5.34
CA MET A 739 13.11 21.17 -4.71
C MET A 739 13.33 21.15 -3.19
N PRO A 740 12.25 21.14 -2.38
CA PRO A 740 12.37 20.92 -0.93
C PRO A 740 12.88 19.53 -0.61
N VAL A 741 13.79 19.42 0.36
CA VAL A 741 14.35 18.14 0.83
C VAL A 741 14.13 17.89 2.31
N ALA A 742 13.88 18.94 3.08
CA ALA A 742 13.58 18.83 4.51
C ALA A 742 12.78 20.04 4.99
N TRP A 743 11.95 19.81 6.00
CA TRP A 743 11.17 20.86 6.64
C TRP A 743 10.80 20.51 8.08
N ASP A 744 10.68 21.49 8.96
CA ASP A 744 10.31 21.28 10.37
C ASP A 744 9.34 22.36 10.88
N GLU A 745 8.40 21.97 11.73
CA GLU A 745 7.53 22.87 12.50
C GLU A 745 7.97 22.91 13.96
N ILE A 746 8.19 24.11 14.48
CA ILE A 746 8.67 24.34 15.85
C ILE A 746 7.63 25.20 16.57
N PRO A 747 6.76 24.60 17.39
CA PRO A 747 5.81 25.34 18.21
C PRO A 747 6.56 26.29 19.17
N LEU A 748 6.11 27.55 19.25
CA LEU A 748 6.73 28.56 20.11
C LEU A 748 5.89 28.74 21.38
N PRO A 749 6.50 28.78 22.58
CA PRO A 749 5.81 28.92 23.86
C PRO A 749 5.35 30.37 24.15
N TRP A 750 4.98 31.11 23.11
CA TRP A 750 4.65 32.54 23.16
C TRP A 750 3.18 32.81 23.51
N GLY A 751 2.32 31.86 23.21
CA GLY A 751 0.88 31.98 23.38
C GLY A 751 0.16 30.72 22.94
N LYS A 752 -1.13 30.68 23.22
CA LYS A 752 -2.02 29.61 22.75
C LYS A 752 -3.27 30.26 22.19
N ARG A 753 -3.69 29.79 21.01
CA ARG A 753 -4.97 30.20 20.43
C ARG A 753 -6.10 29.90 21.42
N THR A 754 -6.77 30.95 21.87
CA THR A 754 -7.98 30.81 22.67
C THR A 754 -9.17 30.76 21.71
N PRO A 755 -10.07 29.77 21.80
CA PRO A 755 -11.31 29.79 21.04
C PRO A 755 -12.03 31.13 21.24
N ALA A 756 -12.65 31.65 20.18
CA ALA A 756 -13.50 32.82 20.33
C ALA A 756 -14.59 32.50 21.35
N ALA A 757 -14.82 33.39 22.32
CA ALA A 757 -15.99 33.27 23.17
C ALA A 757 -17.25 33.42 22.30
N PRO A 758 -18.36 32.75 22.66
CA PRO A 758 -19.60 32.92 21.92
C PRO A 758 -19.97 34.38 21.78
N ALA A 759 -20.49 34.76 20.62
CA ALA A 759 -20.86 36.15 20.38
C ALA A 759 -21.92 36.61 21.38
N SER A 760 -21.60 37.62 22.21
CA SER A 760 -22.58 38.21 23.10
C SER A 760 -23.66 38.91 22.28
N SER A 761 -24.93 38.53 22.48
CA SER A 761 -26.08 39.19 21.85
C SER A 761 -26.88 39.96 22.87
N ASP A 762 -27.45 41.09 22.42
CA ASP A 762 -28.45 41.78 23.21
C ASP A 762 -29.84 41.16 23.10
N ALA A 763 -30.09 40.40 22.03
CA ALA A 763 -31.30 39.61 21.86
C ALA A 763 -31.25 38.34 22.71
N ALA A 764 -32.42 37.86 23.17
CA ALA A 764 -32.55 36.59 23.86
C ALA A 764 -33.03 35.51 22.90
N ALA A 765 -32.46 34.32 23.00
CA ALA A 765 -33.07 33.12 22.43
C ALA A 765 -34.28 32.73 23.29
N SER A 766 -35.28 32.14 22.66
CA SER A 766 -36.48 31.59 23.31
C SER A 766 -36.74 30.18 22.83
N PHE A 767 -37.47 29.39 23.61
CA PHE A 767 -37.86 28.04 23.19
C PHE A 767 -39.34 27.76 23.45
N GLU A 768 -39.90 26.87 22.63
CA GLU A 768 -41.20 26.25 22.85
C GLU A 768 -41.12 24.74 22.64
N GLU A 769 -42.00 23.99 23.31
CA GLU A 769 -42.18 22.57 23.02
C GLU A 769 -43.33 22.40 22.03
N LYS A 770 -43.05 21.77 20.89
CA LYS A 770 -44.03 21.57 19.83
C LYS A 770 -43.73 20.30 19.05
N ASP A 771 -44.77 19.53 18.71
CA ASP A 771 -44.70 18.34 17.86
C ASP A 771 -43.63 17.32 18.27
N GLY A 772 -43.43 17.13 19.58
CA GLY A 772 -42.43 16.20 20.12
C GLY A 772 -40.98 16.72 20.08
N ALA A 773 -40.77 18.00 19.75
CA ALA A 773 -39.47 18.66 19.72
C ALA A 773 -39.41 19.87 20.66
N ILE A 774 -38.18 20.27 20.99
CA ILE A 774 -37.86 21.59 21.55
C ILE A 774 -37.42 22.46 20.39
N VAL A 775 -38.18 23.51 20.10
CA VAL A 775 -37.90 24.47 19.03
C VAL A 775 -37.32 25.72 19.67
N VAL A 776 -36.07 26.04 19.33
CA VAL A 776 -35.34 27.21 19.82
C VAL A 776 -35.24 28.26 18.72
N THR A 777 -35.65 29.48 19.02
CA THR A 777 -35.59 30.63 18.10
C THR A 777 -34.60 31.66 18.64
N ALA A 778 -33.63 32.05 17.81
CA ALA A 778 -32.62 33.06 18.11
C ALA A 778 -32.43 33.98 16.89
N GLY A 779 -33.13 35.12 16.89
CA GLY A 779 -33.20 35.99 15.71
C GLY A 779 -33.88 35.29 14.53
N ASP A 780 -33.19 35.22 13.40
CA ASP A 780 -33.66 34.50 12.20
C ASP A 780 -33.35 33.00 12.23
N ARG A 781 -32.64 32.51 13.27
CA ARG A 781 -32.28 31.09 13.37
C ARG A 781 -33.30 30.30 14.17
N VAL A 782 -33.68 29.15 13.63
CA VAL A 782 -34.60 28.19 14.27
C VAL A 782 -33.93 26.81 14.32
N VAL A 783 -33.82 26.26 15.52
CA VAL A 783 -33.21 24.95 15.78
C VAL A 783 -34.26 24.03 16.39
N SER A 784 -34.50 22.88 15.76
CA SER A 784 -35.43 21.86 16.28
C SER A 784 -34.65 20.68 16.85
N ILE A 785 -34.89 20.37 18.12
CA ILE A 785 -34.28 19.24 18.82
C ILE A 785 -35.36 18.21 19.13
N ASP A 786 -35.24 17.01 18.57
CA ASP A 786 -36.21 15.93 18.77
C ASP A 786 -36.14 15.38 20.20
N LYS A 787 -37.28 15.21 20.89
CA LYS A 787 -37.30 14.73 22.27
C LYS A 787 -37.15 13.22 22.40
N ALA A 788 -37.43 12.44 21.35
CA ALA A 788 -37.29 10.98 21.38
C ALA A 788 -35.83 10.54 21.20
N ARG A 789 -35.03 11.35 20.52
CA ARG A 789 -33.65 11.03 20.14
C ARG A 789 -32.62 12.00 20.70
N GLY A 790 -33.04 13.19 21.12
CA GLY A 790 -32.17 14.22 21.69
C GLY A 790 -31.15 14.79 20.70
N VAL A 791 -31.49 14.81 19.41
CA VAL A 791 -30.63 15.29 18.31
C VAL A 791 -31.25 16.51 17.62
N ILE A 792 -30.41 17.36 17.02
CA ILE A 792 -30.89 18.44 16.17
C ILE A 792 -31.39 17.83 14.85
N THR A 793 -32.67 18.00 14.54
CA THR A 793 -33.29 17.47 13.31
C THR A 793 -33.48 18.53 12.22
N SER A 794 -33.43 19.81 12.58
CA SER A 794 -33.52 20.93 11.64
C SER A 794 -32.72 22.12 12.17
N LEU A 795 -32.00 22.77 11.26
CA LEU A 795 -31.26 24.01 11.51
C LEU A 795 -31.56 24.97 10.36
N ARG A 796 -32.43 25.95 10.64
CA ARG A 796 -32.80 26.99 9.68
C ARG A 796 -32.12 28.29 10.03
N ASP A 797 -31.56 28.94 9.01
CA ASP A 797 -31.18 30.35 9.07
C ASP A 797 -32.07 31.10 8.08
N LYS A 798 -32.96 31.96 8.60
CA LYS A 798 -34.11 32.50 7.88
C LYS A 798 -35.04 31.38 7.39
N GLU A 799 -35.31 31.31 6.09
CA GLU A 799 -36.16 30.28 5.47
C GLU A 799 -35.35 29.08 4.94
N GLU A 800 -34.03 29.09 5.10
CA GLU A 800 -33.13 28.14 4.46
C GLU A 800 -32.73 27.02 5.41
N GLU A 801 -32.98 25.76 5.00
CA GLU A 801 -32.55 24.56 5.73
C GLU A 801 -31.08 24.24 5.47
N TRP A 802 -30.35 23.90 6.54
CA TRP A 802 -28.93 23.57 6.51
C TRP A 802 -28.62 22.11 6.83
N LEU A 803 -29.62 21.33 7.24
CA LEU A 803 -29.49 19.90 7.49
C LEU A 803 -30.38 19.08 6.55
N LEU A 804 -29.79 18.10 5.88
CA LEU A 804 -30.52 17.06 5.12
C LEU A 804 -30.74 15.79 5.95
N SER A 805 -29.98 15.64 7.05
CA SER A 805 -30.16 14.60 8.05
C SER A 805 -29.98 15.20 9.46
N PRO A 806 -30.49 14.55 10.51
CA PRO A 806 -30.20 14.97 11.88
C PRO A 806 -28.70 15.05 12.16
N LEU A 807 -28.28 15.99 13.02
CA LEU A 807 -26.94 16.04 13.59
C LEU A 807 -26.88 15.10 14.79
N HIS A 808 -26.20 13.96 14.62
CA HIS A 808 -26.14 12.89 15.61
C HIS A 808 -24.70 12.52 15.97
N LEU A 809 -24.52 11.84 17.11
CA LEU A 809 -23.24 11.25 17.47
C LEU A 809 -22.83 10.21 16.42
N ASN A 810 -21.54 10.11 16.13
CA ASN A 810 -20.96 9.09 15.28
C ASN A 810 -19.78 8.42 16.01
N PHE A 811 -19.88 7.10 16.16
CA PHE A 811 -18.86 6.25 16.78
C PHE A 811 -18.06 5.42 15.76
N TRP A 812 -18.37 5.59 14.48
CA TRP A 812 -17.92 4.72 13.39
C TRP A 812 -17.06 5.45 12.36
N ARG A 813 -16.19 4.67 11.72
CA ARG A 813 -15.56 5.02 10.45
C ARG A 813 -15.55 3.76 9.57
N PRO A 814 -15.61 3.89 8.24
CA PRO A 814 -15.37 2.75 7.35
C PRO A 814 -14.05 2.04 7.70
N PRO A 815 -14.04 0.69 7.82
CA PRO A 815 -12.83 -0.07 8.12
C PRO A 815 -11.79 0.10 7.01
N THR A 816 -10.52 0.28 7.39
CA THR A 816 -9.39 0.19 6.46
C THR A 816 -9.00 -1.29 6.25
N ASN A 817 -8.07 -1.54 5.32
CA ASN A 817 -7.46 -2.86 5.16
C ASN A 817 -6.78 -3.34 6.45
N ASN A 818 -6.21 -2.44 7.25
CA ASN A 818 -5.61 -2.77 8.55
C ASN A 818 -6.66 -3.25 9.56
N ASP A 819 -7.83 -2.60 9.64
CA ASP A 819 -8.91 -3.03 10.54
C ASP A 819 -9.42 -4.43 10.16
N ARG A 820 -9.54 -4.71 8.86
CA ARG A 820 -9.92 -6.03 8.33
C ARG A 820 -8.85 -7.09 8.61
N GLY A 821 -7.58 -6.77 8.35
CA GLY A 821 -6.45 -7.66 8.63
C GLY A 821 -6.32 -8.01 10.12
N ALA A 822 -6.63 -7.04 11.00
CA ALA A 822 -6.70 -7.25 12.44
C ALA A 822 -8.00 -7.94 12.92
N LYS A 823 -8.91 -8.31 12.00
CA LYS A 823 -10.22 -8.93 12.28
C LYS A 823 -11.08 -8.12 13.25
N LEU A 824 -10.98 -6.79 13.14
CA LEU A 824 -11.74 -5.84 13.97
C LEU A 824 -13.05 -5.42 13.30
N ASP A 825 -13.16 -5.54 11.99
CA ASP A 825 -14.34 -5.18 11.19
C ASP A 825 -15.66 -5.72 11.77
N HIS A 826 -15.73 -7.00 12.15
CA HIS A 826 -16.93 -7.57 12.80
C HIS A 826 -17.08 -7.11 14.26
N GLN A 827 -15.99 -7.08 15.03
CA GLN A 827 -16.04 -6.71 16.46
C GLN A 827 -16.53 -5.27 16.64
N LEU A 828 -16.08 -4.35 15.79
CA LEU A 828 -16.39 -2.93 15.89
C LEU A 828 -17.83 -2.60 15.44
N LYS A 829 -18.57 -3.52 14.78
CA LYS A 829 -19.95 -3.28 14.30
C LYS A 829 -20.91 -2.80 15.38
N THR A 830 -20.66 -3.15 16.64
CA THR A 830 -21.46 -2.62 17.78
C THR A 830 -21.50 -1.09 17.80
N TRP A 831 -20.50 -0.40 17.23
CA TRP A 831 -20.41 1.04 17.15
C TRP A 831 -21.03 1.64 15.89
N GLN A 832 -21.22 0.85 14.83
CA GLN A 832 -21.60 1.33 13.49
C GLN A 832 -22.87 2.18 13.48
N TYR A 833 -23.89 1.71 14.21
CA TYR A 833 -25.18 2.38 14.31
C TYR A 833 -25.49 2.88 15.73
N ALA A 834 -24.52 2.82 16.64
CA ALA A 834 -24.73 3.19 18.04
C ALA A 834 -25.18 4.66 18.17
N GLY A 835 -24.60 5.56 17.38
CA GLY A 835 -25.01 6.96 17.37
C GLY A 835 -26.33 7.21 16.66
N THR A 836 -26.56 6.58 15.51
CA THR A 836 -27.79 6.71 14.71
C THR A 836 -28.98 5.93 15.26
N ARG A 837 -28.81 5.10 16.29
CA ARG A 837 -29.90 4.41 17.00
C ARG A 837 -30.02 4.85 18.46
N ALA A 838 -29.26 5.87 18.87
CA ALA A 838 -29.38 6.46 20.19
C ALA A 838 -30.79 7.02 20.43
N THR A 839 -31.32 6.78 21.63
CA THR A 839 -32.62 7.29 22.10
C THR A 839 -32.41 8.17 23.31
N ALA A 840 -33.27 9.18 23.49
CA ALA A 840 -33.23 10.03 24.66
C ALA A 840 -34.16 9.49 25.76
N ASP A 841 -33.62 9.30 26.96
CA ASP A 841 -34.44 9.07 28.16
C ASP A 841 -35.14 10.38 28.58
N LYS A 842 -34.44 11.49 28.37
CA LYS A 842 -34.88 12.81 28.83
C LYS A 842 -34.25 13.92 28.01
N VAL A 843 -35.07 14.86 27.58
CA VAL A 843 -34.64 16.11 26.94
C VAL A 843 -35.33 17.28 27.61
N THR A 844 -34.56 18.24 28.14
CA THR A 844 -35.06 19.41 28.87
C THR A 844 -34.44 20.69 28.38
N ALA A 845 -35.23 21.76 28.23
CA ALA A 845 -34.75 23.11 27.93
C ALA A 845 -34.90 24.05 29.14
N THR A 846 -33.93 24.94 29.30
CA THR A 846 -33.94 25.99 30.32
C THR A 846 -33.43 27.31 29.73
N GLN A 847 -33.93 28.42 30.26
CA GLN A 847 -33.39 29.74 29.97
C GLN A 847 -32.20 30.02 30.89
N ASP A 848 -31.03 30.29 30.33
CA ASP A 848 -29.81 30.70 31.05
C ASP A 848 -29.42 32.11 30.61
N GLY A 849 -29.92 33.12 31.32
CA GLY A 849 -29.78 34.51 30.90
C GLY A 849 -30.49 34.77 29.56
N LYS A 850 -29.71 35.10 28.52
CA LYS A 850 -30.21 35.32 27.15
C LYS A 850 -30.09 34.10 26.24
N ASP A 851 -29.51 33.01 26.75
CA ASP A 851 -29.28 31.79 26.00
C ASP A 851 -30.33 30.74 26.38
N VAL A 852 -30.56 29.79 25.49
CA VAL A 852 -31.33 28.58 25.77
C VAL A 852 -30.36 27.41 25.88
N VAL A 853 -30.47 26.66 26.97
CA VAL A 853 -29.70 25.43 27.20
C VAL A 853 -30.63 24.25 27.13
N VAL A 854 -30.37 23.34 26.19
CA VAL A 854 -31.09 22.07 26.02
C VAL A 854 -30.17 20.92 26.39
N THR A 855 -30.56 20.14 27.38
CA THR A 855 -29.82 18.95 27.84
C THR A 855 -30.57 17.70 27.41
N ALA A 856 -29.88 16.81 26.70
CA ALA A 856 -30.36 15.49 26.30
C ALA A 856 -29.55 14.39 27.00
N GLU A 857 -30.23 13.53 27.74
CA GLU A 857 -29.68 12.32 28.36
C GLU A 857 -30.01 11.14 27.43
N LEU A 858 -28.98 10.56 26.81
CA LEU A 858 -29.09 9.56 25.74
C LEU A 858 -28.66 8.17 26.21
N GLN A 859 -29.43 7.16 25.82
CA GLN A 859 -29.03 5.76 25.80
C GLN A 859 -28.40 5.43 24.46
N ILE A 860 -27.19 4.88 24.49
CA ILE A 860 -26.45 4.47 23.30
C ILE A 860 -26.54 2.94 23.21
N PRO A 861 -27.12 2.37 22.13
CA PRO A 861 -27.31 0.92 21.98
C PRO A 861 -26.01 0.16 21.70
N ALA A 862 -25.10 0.19 22.69
CA ALA A 862 -23.84 -0.53 22.76
C ALA A 862 -23.59 -0.89 24.24
N ASN A 863 -24.16 -2.01 24.69
CA ASN A 863 -24.30 -2.36 26.11
C ASN A 863 -24.92 -1.20 26.91
N ASP A 864 -24.44 -0.94 28.13
CA ASP A 864 -24.92 0.13 29.03
C ASP A 864 -24.29 1.50 28.73
N SER A 865 -23.94 1.76 27.46
CA SER A 865 -23.33 3.04 27.07
C SER A 865 -24.35 4.18 27.14
N ALA A 866 -23.91 5.36 27.60
CA ALA A 866 -24.76 6.54 27.72
C ALA A 866 -24.02 7.80 27.28
N ALA A 867 -24.77 8.83 26.87
CA ALA A 867 -24.22 10.14 26.60
C ALA A 867 -25.10 11.24 27.22
N THR A 868 -24.47 12.35 27.64
CA THR A 868 -25.17 13.59 27.93
C THR A 868 -24.72 14.64 26.93
N VAL A 869 -25.68 15.17 26.18
CA VAL A 869 -25.44 16.23 25.20
C VAL A 869 -26.07 17.52 25.72
N VAL A 870 -25.30 18.60 25.72
CA VAL A 870 -25.76 19.93 26.08
C VAL A 870 -25.63 20.84 24.86
N TYR A 871 -26.77 21.27 24.34
CA TYR A 871 -26.87 22.30 23.31
C TYR A 871 -27.09 23.65 23.98
N ARG A 872 -26.16 24.59 23.81
CA ARG A 872 -26.36 25.99 24.24
C ARG A 872 -26.52 26.84 22.99
N ILE A 873 -27.72 27.41 22.82
CA ILE A 873 -28.05 28.29 21.72
C ILE A 873 -28.08 29.71 22.28
N SER A 874 -27.13 30.52 21.85
CA SER A 874 -27.05 31.92 22.27
C SER A 874 -28.13 32.77 21.62
N GLY A 875 -28.40 33.94 22.21
CA GLY A 875 -29.23 34.96 21.57
C GLY A 875 -28.70 35.51 20.23
N ALA A 876 -27.44 35.19 19.86
CA ALA A 876 -26.86 35.47 18.55
C ALA A 876 -27.13 34.35 17.53
N GLY A 877 -27.72 33.23 17.98
CA GLY A 877 -27.90 32.02 17.19
C GLY A 877 -26.62 31.21 16.99
N GLU A 878 -25.58 31.43 17.80
CA GLU A 878 -24.44 30.50 17.91
C GLU A 878 -24.84 29.28 18.72
N ILE A 879 -24.43 28.09 18.27
CA ILE A 879 -24.78 26.81 18.89
C ILE A 879 -23.49 26.15 19.37
N SER A 880 -23.32 25.98 20.68
CA SER A 880 -22.30 25.09 21.23
C SER A 880 -22.90 23.72 21.54
N VAL A 881 -22.12 22.67 21.28
CA VAL A 881 -22.50 21.29 21.52
C VAL A 881 -21.44 20.64 22.40
N ASP A 882 -21.79 20.41 23.66
CA ASP A 882 -20.93 19.72 24.61
C ASP A 882 -21.42 18.28 24.78
N THR A 883 -20.50 17.32 24.74
CA THR A 883 -20.83 15.88 24.83
C THR A 883 -20.00 15.23 25.92
N GLU A 884 -20.67 14.62 26.89
CA GLU A 884 -20.06 13.65 27.80
C GLU A 884 -20.51 12.26 27.38
N PHE A 885 -19.59 11.45 26.87
CA PHE A 885 -19.86 10.05 26.52
C PHE A 885 -19.28 9.12 27.58
N ARG A 886 -20.08 8.14 28.02
CA ARG A 886 -19.73 7.12 29.01
C ARG A 886 -19.90 5.75 28.37
N PRO A 887 -18.82 5.10 27.89
CA PRO A 887 -18.92 3.77 27.31
C PRO A 887 -19.28 2.74 28.38
N GLY A 888 -20.10 1.77 28.00
CA GLY A 888 -20.37 0.58 28.80
C GLY A 888 -19.13 -0.32 28.95
N THR A 889 -19.22 -1.33 29.81
CA THR A 889 -18.12 -2.28 30.02
C THR A 889 -18.11 -3.40 28.97
N GLY A 890 -16.94 -3.99 28.73
CA GLY A 890 -16.80 -5.16 27.85
C GLY A 890 -16.94 -4.86 26.35
N LEU A 891 -16.78 -3.59 25.95
CA LEU A 891 -16.90 -3.15 24.57
C LEU A 891 -15.52 -3.13 23.86
N PRO A 892 -15.49 -3.32 22.53
CA PRO A 892 -14.27 -3.20 21.74
C PRO A 892 -13.82 -1.73 21.64
N PRO A 893 -12.58 -1.46 21.17
CA PRO A 893 -12.09 -0.09 20.94
C PRO A 893 -13.08 0.74 20.12
N ILE A 894 -13.12 2.04 20.37
CA ILE A 894 -14.05 2.96 19.69
C ILE A 894 -13.35 3.52 18.44
N PRO A 895 -13.86 3.27 17.21
CA PRO A 895 -13.21 3.72 15.98
C PRO A 895 -13.08 5.24 15.83
N ARG A 896 -14.11 5.97 16.26
CA ARG A 896 -14.23 7.43 16.19
C ARG A 896 -15.15 7.91 17.31
N ILE A 897 -14.98 9.15 17.78
CA ILE A 897 -16.01 9.84 18.57
C ILE A 897 -16.19 11.21 17.92
N GLY A 898 -17.40 11.50 17.44
CA GLY A 898 -17.68 12.77 16.79
C GLY A 898 -19.16 12.95 16.49
N TRP A 899 -19.43 13.88 15.59
CA TRP A 899 -20.78 14.21 15.12
C TRP A 899 -20.84 14.07 13.60
N GLU A 900 -22.01 13.72 13.08
CA GLU A 900 -22.26 13.56 11.65
C GLU A 900 -23.62 14.14 11.27
N ALA A 901 -23.67 14.76 10.10
CA ALA A 901 -24.88 15.22 9.44
C ALA A 901 -24.63 15.37 7.93
N GLN A 902 -25.68 15.28 7.13
CA GLN A 902 -25.69 15.67 5.74
C GLN A 902 -26.09 17.14 5.60
N VAL A 903 -25.38 17.88 4.75
CA VAL A 903 -25.64 19.30 4.47
C VAL A 903 -25.94 19.51 2.99
N PRO A 904 -26.72 20.55 2.60
CA PRO A 904 -26.98 20.82 1.20
C PRO A 904 -25.71 21.11 0.39
N GLU A 905 -25.67 20.62 -0.86
CA GLU A 905 -24.51 20.72 -1.76
C GLU A 905 -24.01 22.15 -2.02
N LYS A 906 -24.85 23.17 -1.79
CA LYS A 906 -24.50 24.59 -1.94
C LYS A 906 -23.28 25.06 -1.11
N ALA A 907 -22.85 24.29 -0.12
CA ALA A 907 -21.67 24.57 0.72
C ALA A 907 -20.38 23.92 0.16
N LEU A 908 -19.95 24.33 -1.04
CA LEU A 908 -18.82 23.68 -1.74
C LEU A 908 -17.43 24.10 -1.26
N HIS A 909 -17.29 25.17 -0.47
CA HIS A 909 -16.00 25.70 -0.05
C HIS A 909 -15.72 25.44 1.43
N TRP A 910 -14.56 24.88 1.74
CA TRP A 910 -14.12 24.64 3.10
C TRP A 910 -12.93 25.53 3.44
N ARG A 911 -12.77 25.84 4.74
CA ARG A 911 -11.58 26.50 5.29
C ARG A 911 -11.35 25.99 6.70
N TRP A 912 -10.16 25.47 6.99
CA TRP A 912 -9.79 25.03 8.34
C TRP A 912 -8.39 25.50 8.73
N HIS A 913 -8.14 25.65 10.03
CA HIS A 913 -6.80 25.84 10.57
C HIS A 913 -6.38 24.55 11.27
N GLY A 914 -5.36 23.87 10.74
CA GLY A 914 -4.87 22.60 11.27
C GLY A 914 -3.86 21.94 10.33
N LYS A 915 -3.62 20.65 10.54
CA LYS A 915 -2.70 19.85 9.71
C LYS A 915 -3.28 19.57 8.32
N GLY A 916 -2.44 19.66 7.29
CA GLY A 916 -2.80 19.40 5.88
C GLY A 916 -1.65 19.73 4.92
N PRO A 917 -1.90 19.91 3.61
CA PRO A 917 -3.22 19.85 2.95
C PRO A 917 -3.70 18.41 2.70
N GLY A 918 -2.79 17.43 2.68
CA GLY A 918 -3.16 16.02 2.53
C GLY A 918 -3.79 15.43 3.80
N GLU A 919 -4.51 14.33 3.60
CA GLU A 919 -5.10 13.50 4.64
C GLU A 919 -4.04 13.06 5.68
N ASN A 920 -4.37 13.22 6.97
CA ASN A 920 -3.51 12.84 8.08
C ASN A 920 -4.33 12.25 9.25
N TYR A 921 -3.70 11.37 10.04
CA TYR A 921 -4.30 10.64 11.16
C TYR A 921 -3.51 10.83 12.45
N CYS A 922 -4.05 10.35 13.58
CA CYS A 922 -3.43 10.53 14.89
C CYS A 922 -1.98 10.00 14.96
N ASP A 923 -1.66 8.98 14.17
CA ASP A 923 -0.41 8.24 14.05
C ASP A 923 0.30 8.41 12.69
N ARG A 924 -0.24 9.23 11.77
CA ARG A 924 0.39 9.59 10.48
C ARG A 924 0.15 11.07 10.18
N LYS A 925 1.05 11.95 10.64
CA LYS A 925 0.83 13.41 10.60
C LYS A 925 2.11 14.25 10.64
N ALA A 926 3.28 13.63 10.65
CA ALA A 926 4.55 14.33 10.72
C ALA A 926 4.79 15.16 9.44
N GLY A 927 4.40 14.64 8.27
CA GLY A 927 4.53 15.33 6.98
C GLY A 927 3.56 16.49 6.78
N ALA A 928 2.50 16.58 7.59
CA ALA A 928 1.43 17.56 7.44
C ALA A 928 1.73 18.90 8.15
N TRP A 929 1.44 19.99 7.45
CA TRP A 929 1.64 21.38 7.86
C TRP A 929 0.47 21.95 8.65
N THR A 930 0.74 22.58 9.79
CA THR A 930 -0.27 23.29 10.62
C THR A 930 -0.52 24.72 10.15
N THR A 931 -1.48 24.94 9.25
CA THR A 931 -1.79 26.25 8.63
C THR A 931 -3.28 26.41 8.37
N VAL A 932 -3.69 27.59 7.93
CA VAL A 932 -4.99 27.75 7.26
C VAL A 932 -4.93 27.09 5.89
N HIS A 933 -5.84 26.15 5.65
CA HIS A 933 -6.10 25.52 4.36
C HIS A 933 -7.49 25.93 3.89
N GLU A 934 -7.70 26.06 2.58
CA GLU A 934 -9.00 26.28 1.96
C GLU A 934 -9.10 25.63 0.58
N GLY A 935 -10.31 25.26 0.16
CA GLY A 935 -10.52 24.54 -1.09
C GLY A 935 -11.98 24.16 -1.34
N MET A 936 -12.19 23.30 -2.33
CA MET A 936 -13.51 22.80 -2.71
C MET A 936 -13.76 21.41 -2.11
N VAL A 937 -14.99 21.06 -1.75
CA VAL A 937 -15.30 19.74 -1.15
C VAL A 937 -14.75 18.54 -1.95
N PRO A 938 -14.77 18.52 -3.30
CA PRO A 938 -14.15 17.43 -4.07
C PRO A 938 -12.63 17.26 -3.91
N SER A 939 -11.94 18.23 -3.29
CA SER A 939 -10.50 18.17 -3.01
C SER A 939 -10.17 17.76 -1.57
N LEU A 940 -11.17 17.37 -0.76
CA LEU A 940 -10.99 16.87 0.61
C LEU A 940 -10.60 15.39 0.66
#